data_AF-A0A9D2NGJ4-F1
#
_entry.id   AF-A0A9D2NGJ4-F1
#
_cell.length_a   1.000
_cell.length_b   1.000
_cell.length_c   1.000
_cell.angle_alpha   90.00
_cell.angle_beta   90.00
_cell.angle_gamma   90.00
#
_symmetry.space_group_name_H-M   'P 1'
#
loop_
_entity.id
_entity.type
_entity.pdbx_description
1 polymer ?
#
loop_
_entity_poly.entity_id
_entity_poly.type
_entity_poly.pdbx_seq_one_letter_code
_entity_poly.pdbx_strand_id
1 'polypeptide(L)'
;MDTDKMRERGKELMEKCAAALELAISSPAFELGFQGEKYELILSPEGSRAGLFPLVYFQRHAPEVVLEHWNILVGRQPSKGFYLRAGEIQVKAEDVQVWTEQREDRLSLTLRCEKLLPLMETEEDNVWWLLYTLTDQVLGEVSAIALISSLNLTEQPKEGDPILLSDLPQALRDKGYQLWDDAQGYLDNSYIGYELEPEEDPEADWRLDVYAGSARLPVLINDYMIGESNTMDDYQKDGITAGFLCYPLAGFQGEDRAAQILEFRDSLQQTVWEHAGEDAAAFLGGATGLYYGYLDFIAWDLPAVLDAAGEFFAETDLTWAGFHVFRRDVSAVSLWEQEGEPNTDTDPETGSLLSAQDIETLGAFDEGVSGYFGKMLQWLEDFVERGVQEGRFTRRQDLQIALWYSFACNNLDVYRYYYKAAHWMPDSEKNAGGCAMWYYRYSVALMYCGRLEEARDYAERGIREEPDYPWIWLQAGKLRSHFGDRAGALDAVSHGLALEPGDYEFLTLKKEIEAGEPLERMEYHWINPDADRALQQGLDEDADDKQRSISCITVNAEGLERFWRIFGPKPEKYVPNAPFTRFPCTVNGHVLDLIFQMNEAGMSKLNADWLKQLRDRLQDGRWLERTHPDGRAANLDTVSVGLDYHIGLLYKIAEEEAYFQIFLRPDGSEVEDAFWSSEASDQPELYTEEELAAIEQHIQKYFGAFENVFHELVSPDIHVDICVVPPSEEKYYYTLVTMGMGAHRMNVPEELAEYKLERAELAIALPADWKLDEASMKDERWYWPVRLLKVLARLPVSADTWLGWGHTMNHQKPFAENTELCAAILAAPQNNADGSDLCLLPDGSEVNFYQVIPLYQRELAYKLEHGAEALLEKLEAGSFIVTPDRQGF
;
A
#
# COMPACT_ATOMS: atom_id res chain seq x y z
N MET A 1 34.20 37.06 -19.26
CA MET A 1 35.04 36.31 -20.22
C MET A 1 35.99 37.22 -20.99
N ASP A 2 35.57 38.34 -21.57
CA ASP A 2 36.45 39.25 -22.37
C ASP A 2 37.74 39.73 -21.69
N THR A 3 37.69 39.96 -20.39
CA THR A 3 38.85 40.44 -19.62
C THR A 3 39.79 39.30 -19.21
N ASP A 4 39.37 38.03 -19.31
CA ASP A 4 40.14 36.86 -18.88
C ASP A 4 40.95 36.25 -20.04
N LYS A 5 41.83 37.07 -20.64
CA LYS A 5 42.63 36.65 -21.80
C LYS A 5 43.63 35.53 -21.49
N MET A 6 43.99 35.35 -20.21
CA MET A 6 44.91 34.31 -19.74
C MET A 6 44.19 33.05 -19.23
N ARG A 7 42.85 33.02 -19.23
CA ARG A 7 42.00 31.91 -18.74
C ARG A 7 42.26 31.55 -17.27
N GLU A 8 42.56 32.55 -16.44
CA GLU A 8 42.89 32.36 -15.01
C GLU A 8 41.65 32.49 -14.11
N ARG A 9 40.53 33.02 -14.63
CA ARG A 9 39.30 33.29 -13.86
C ARG A 9 38.19 32.27 -14.12
N GLY A 10 38.53 31.10 -14.67
CA GLY A 10 37.56 30.05 -15.00
C GLY A 10 36.66 29.66 -13.83
N LYS A 11 37.24 29.43 -12.63
CA LYS A 11 36.46 29.07 -11.43
C LYS A 11 35.44 30.14 -11.04
N GLU A 12 35.84 31.42 -11.04
CA GLU A 12 34.95 32.54 -10.73
C GLU A 12 33.80 32.66 -11.74
N LEU A 13 34.07 32.41 -13.03
CA LEU A 13 33.06 32.44 -14.09
C LEU A 13 32.06 31.29 -13.96
N MET A 14 32.54 30.08 -13.64
CA MET A 14 31.69 28.92 -13.38
C MET A 14 30.80 29.16 -12.16
N GLU A 15 31.35 29.59 -11.02
CA GLU A 15 30.58 29.88 -9.79
C GLU A 15 29.48 30.93 -10.05
N LYS A 16 29.79 31.98 -10.82
CA LYS A 16 28.81 33.02 -11.16
C LYS A 16 27.69 32.52 -12.08
N CYS A 17 28.03 31.69 -13.06
CA CYS A 17 27.03 31.14 -13.97
C CYS A 17 26.16 30.09 -13.27
N ALA A 18 26.77 29.23 -12.44
CA ALA A 18 26.06 28.25 -11.62
C ALA A 18 25.01 28.92 -10.73
N ALA A 19 25.41 29.95 -9.97
CA ALA A 19 24.49 30.70 -9.12
C ALA A 19 23.33 31.37 -9.88
N ALA A 20 23.49 31.66 -11.18
CA ALA A 20 22.42 32.19 -12.01
C ALA A 20 21.48 31.09 -12.52
N LEU A 21 22.01 29.90 -12.84
CA LEU A 21 21.25 28.75 -13.31
C LEU A 21 20.51 28.04 -12.17
N GLU A 22 21.08 28.02 -10.96
CA GLU A 22 20.51 27.44 -9.73
C GLU A 22 19.17 28.06 -9.32
N LEU A 23 18.80 29.21 -9.90
CA LEU A 23 17.48 29.83 -9.72
C LEU A 23 16.36 29.09 -10.46
N ALA A 24 16.70 28.31 -11.49
CA ALA A 24 15.75 27.62 -12.37
C ALA A 24 15.99 26.10 -12.44
N ILE A 25 17.22 25.64 -12.21
CA ILE A 25 17.61 24.23 -12.27
C ILE A 25 18.36 23.92 -10.99
N SER A 26 17.87 22.98 -10.18
CA SER A 26 18.38 22.70 -8.83
C SER A 26 19.84 22.23 -8.80
N SER A 27 20.29 21.52 -9.82
CA SER A 27 21.68 21.04 -9.95
C SER A 27 22.19 21.17 -11.39
N PRO A 28 22.59 22.38 -11.84
CA PRO A 28 22.94 22.60 -13.24
C PRO A 28 24.36 22.09 -13.56
N ALA A 29 24.46 21.15 -14.49
CA ALA A 29 25.73 20.77 -15.12
C ALA A 29 25.90 21.52 -16.44
N PHE A 30 27.03 22.20 -16.64
CA PHE A 30 27.24 23.01 -17.84
C PHE A 30 28.72 23.27 -18.18
N GLU A 31 28.96 23.71 -19.42
CA GLU A 31 30.23 24.18 -19.93
C GLU A 31 30.11 25.59 -20.50
N LEU A 32 31.20 26.36 -20.42
CA LEU A 32 31.29 27.72 -20.98
C LEU A 32 32.34 27.77 -22.09
N GLY A 33 31.95 28.31 -23.24
CA GLY A 33 32.76 28.40 -24.45
C GLY A 33 32.72 29.76 -25.13
N PHE A 34 33.54 29.92 -26.18
CA PHE A 34 33.50 31.08 -27.06
C PHE A 34 33.90 30.66 -28.47
N GLN A 35 32.96 30.73 -29.41
CA GLN A 35 33.12 30.26 -30.78
C GLN A 35 33.82 31.28 -31.70
N GLY A 36 34.20 32.46 -31.17
CA GLY A 36 34.81 33.55 -31.93
C GLY A 36 33.88 34.72 -32.20
N GLU A 37 32.56 34.50 -32.13
CA GLU A 37 31.53 35.54 -32.30
C GLU A 37 30.66 35.71 -31.04
N LYS A 38 30.05 34.60 -30.58
CA LYS A 38 29.22 34.55 -29.36
C LYS A 38 29.85 33.66 -28.29
N TYR A 39 29.45 33.89 -27.04
CA TYR A 39 29.74 32.97 -25.95
C TYR A 39 28.84 31.75 -26.06
N GLU A 40 29.28 30.61 -25.53
CA GLU A 40 28.52 29.38 -25.51
C GLU A 40 28.25 28.98 -24.06
N LEU A 41 27.00 28.64 -23.78
CA LEU A 41 26.58 27.93 -22.58
C LEU A 41 26.05 26.57 -23.04
N ILE A 42 26.74 25.50 -22.70
CA ILE A 42 26.35 24.14 -23.05
C ILE A 42 25.81 23.49 -21.79
N LEU A 43 24.50 23.25 -21.74
CA LEU A 43 23.81 22.59 -20.63
C LEU A 43 23.92 21.07 -20.81
N SER A 44 24.48 20.38 -19.82
CA SER A 44 24.75 18.94 -19.85
C SER A 44 23.62 18.20 -19.14
N PRO A 45 22.87 17.31 -19.82
CA PRO A 45 21.94 16.38 -19.17
C PRO A 45 22.64 15.23 -18.41
N GLU A 46 23.97 15.13 -18.48
CA GLU A 46 24.76 14.11 -17.76
C GLU A 46 24.35 12.68 -18.12
N GLY A 47 24.08 12.46 -19.41
CA GLY A 47 23.62 11.17 -19.93
C GLY A 47 22.16 10.82 -19.59
N SER A 48 21.41 11.70 -18.91
CA SER A 48 20.02 11.47 -18.57
C SER A 48 19.05 11.94 -19.66
N ARG A 49 18.22 11.04 -20.17
CA ARG A 49 17.11 11.41 -21.07
C ARG A 49 16.07 12.28 -20.35
N ALA A 50 15.79 12.00 -19.07
CA ALA A 50 14.86 12.79 -18.26
C ALA A 50 15.36 14.24 -18.11
N GLY A 51 16.67 14.41 -17.95
CA GLY A 51 17.32 15.72 -17.85
C GLY A 51 17.22 16.58 -19.11
N LEU A 52 16.96 16.00 -20.29
CA LEU A 52 16.82 16.78 -21.53
C LEU A 52 15.59 17.70 -21.53
N PHE A 53 14.46 17.24 -20.98
CA PHE A 53 13.19 17.99 -20.97
C PHE A 53 13.31 19.39 -20.31
N PRO A 54 13.77 19.51 -19.04
CA PRO A 54 13.93 20.81 -18.39
C PRO A 54 14.96 21.70 -19.11
N LEU A 55 16.05 21.13 -19.61
CA LEU A 55 17.10 21.90 -20.29
C LEU A 55 16.63 22.46 -21.63
N VAL A 56 15.88 21.67 -22.41
CA VAL A 56 15.26 22.13 -23.66
C VAL A 56 14.21 23.21 -23.38
N TYR A 57 13.38 23.02 -22.35
CA TYR A 57 12.42 24.05 -21.92
C TYR A 57 13.13 25.36 -21.56
N PHE A 58 14.19 25.28 -20.75
CA PHE A 58 15.00 26.45 -20.38
C PHE A 58 15.64 27.14 -21.60
N GLN A 59 16.21 26.35 -22.52
CA GLN A 59 16.83 26.86 -23.75
C GLN A 59 15.83 27.65 -24.61
N ARG A 60 14.60 27.13 -24.78
CA ARG A 60 13.53 27.78 -25.56
C ARG A 60 13.12 29.13 -24.98
N HIS A 61 13.17 29.27 -23.66
CA HIS A 61 12.76 30.48 -22.95
C HIS A 61 13.88 31.52 -22.79
N ALA A 62 15.05 31.29 -23.39
CA ALA A 62 16.14 32.24 -23.39
C ALA A 62 15.72 33.58 -24.05
N PRO A 63 15.80 34.73 -23.36
CA PRO A 63 15.40 36.01 -23.92
C PRO A 63 16.23 36.39 -25.15
N GLU A 64 15.62 37.05 -26.14
CA GLU A 64 16.32 37.50 -27.36
C GLU A 64 17.60 38.29 -27.07
N VAL A 65 17.57 39.16 -26.05
CA VAL A 65 18.72 39.97 -25.61
C VAL A 65 19.88 39.13 -25.08
N VAL A 66 19.61 37.94 -24.55
CA VAL A 66 20.65 36.98 -24.15
C VAL A 66 21.19 36.28 -25.39
N LEU A 67 20.29 35.84 -26.28
CA LEU A 67 20.63 35.14 -27.52
C LEU A 67 21.42 35.99 -28.53
N GLU A 68 21.36 37.32 -28.43
CA GLU A 68 22.26 38.24 -29.17
C GLU A 68 23.74 38.00 -28.84
N HIS A 69 24.05 37.58 -27.60
CA HIS A 69 25.40 37.46 -27.09
C HIS A 69 25.83 36.01 -26.78
N TRP A 70 24.87 35.13 -26.53
CA TRP A 70 25.09 33.75 -26.10
C TRP A 70 24.40 32.75 -27.03
N ASN A 71 25.09 31.67 -27.35
CA ASN A 71 24.49 30.44 -27.84
C ASN A 71 24.22 29.56 -26.62
N ILE A 72 22.96 29.25 -26.35
CA ILE A 72 22.58 28.27 -25.32
C ILE A 72 22.31 26.96 -26.03
N LEU A 73 23.03 25.91 -25.68
CA LEU A 73 22.99 24.58 -26.30
C LEU A 73 22.63 23.55 -25.23
N VAL A 74 21.89 22.50 -25.62
CA VAL A 74 21.56 21.36 -24.76
C VAL A 74 22.30 20.14 -25.27
N GLY A 75 23.14 19.56 -24.42
CA GLY A 75 24.06 18.48 -24.73
C GLY A 75 25.36 18.93 -25.40
N ARG A 76 26.46 18.25 -25.05
CA ARG A 76 27.77 18.45 -25.70
C ARG A 76 27.68 18.23 -27.21
N GLN A 77 28.32 19.12 -27.96
CA GLN A 77 28.39 19.07 -29.41
C GLN A 77 29.65 18.33 -29.88
N PRO A 78 29.60 17.57 -31.00
CA PRO A 78 30.76 16.89 -31.53
C PRO A 78 31.93 17.83 -31.83
N SER A 79 33.13 17.51 -31.34
CA SER A 79 34.32 18.35 -31.44
C SER A 79 35.48 17.65 -32.14
N LYS A 80 35.86 18.14 -33.33
CA LYS A 80 36.96 17.55 -34.12
C LYS A 80 38.31 17.84 -33.50
N GLY A 81 39.11 16.79 -33.31
CA GLY A 81 40.47 16.90 -32.77
C GLY A 81 40.51 17.21 -31.27
N PHE A 82 39.39 17.03 -30.57
CA PHE A 82 39.32 17.08 -29.12
C PHE A 82 40.27 16.04 -28.51
N TYR A 83 40.90 16.41 -27.40
CA TYR A 83 41.82 15.53 -26.68
C TYR A 83 41.74 15.81 -25.20
N LEU A 84 41.90 14.75 -24.40
CA LEU A 84 42.02 14.84 -22.95
C LEU A 84 43.43 14.49 -22.52
N ARG A 85 43.79 14.89 -21.29
CA ARG A 85 45.11 14.63 -20.72
C ARG A 85 44.97 14.09 -19.31
N ALA A 86 45.63 12.97 -19.05
CA ALA A 86 45.82 12.39 -17.71
C ALA A 86 47.32 12.43 -17.38
N GLY A 87 47.72 13.39 -16.55
CA GLY A 87 49.14 13.67 -16.29
C GLY A 87 49.89 14.08 -17.57
N GLU A 88 50.82 13.24 -18.03
CA GLU A 88 51.56 13.44 -19.29
C GLU A 88 50.91 12.72 -20.49
N ILE A 89 49.94 11.83 -20.25
CA ILE A 89 49.31 11.01 -21.27
C ILE A 89 48.22 11.82 -21.98
N GLN A 90 48.39 12.05 -23.28
CA GLN A 90 47.38 12.67 -24.13
C GLN A 90 46.62 11.59 -24.91
N VAL A 91 45.30 11.62 -24.83
CA VAL A 91 44.39 10.66 -25.47
C VAL A 91 43.43 11.37 -26.41
N LYS A 92 43.25 10.80 -27.59
CA LYS A 92 42.29 11.24 -28.60
C LYS A 92 41.38 10.10 -29.02
N ALA A 93 40.33 10.42 -29.76
CA ALA A 93 39.40 9.42 -30.31
C ALA A 93 40.09 8.38 -31.21
N GLU A 94 41.16 8.74 -31.92
CA GLU A 94 41.92 7.80 -32.76
C GLU A 94 42.75 6.78 -31.93
N ASP A 95 42.91 7.00 -30.63
CA ASP A 95 43.63 6.11 -29.73
C ASP A 95 42.73 5.07 -29.04
N VAL A 96 41.42 5.11 -29.32
CA VAL A 96 40.40 4.30 -28.63
C VAL A 96 39.77 3.32 -29.63
N GLN A 97 39.86 2.03 -29.30
CA GLN A 97 39.22 0.93 -30.01
C GLN A 97 37.83 0.70 -29.42
N VAL A 98 36.84 0.47 -30.29
CA VAL A 98 35.44 0.28 -29.91
C VAL A 98 34.89 -0.98 -30.57
N TRP A 99 34.25 -1.82 -29.76
CA TRP A 99 33.41 -2.92 -30.22
C TRP A 99 31.95 -2.56 -29.93
N THR A 100 31.08 -2.76 -30.92
CA THR A 100 29.65 -2.45 -30.82
C THR A 100 28.85 -3.74 -30.77
N GLU A 101 28.00 -3.93 -29.77
CA GLU A 101 27.01 -5.00 -29.70
C GLU A 101 25.61 -4.39 -29.73
N GLN A 102 24.74 -4.90 -30.59
CA GLN A 102 23.34 -4.45 -30.64
C GLN A 102 22.56 -5.07 -29.49
N ARG A 103 21.82 -4.24 -28.76
CA ARG A 103 20.91 -4.60 -27.67
C ARG A 103 19.58 -3.90 -27.96
N GLU A 104 18.64 -4.65 -28.52
CA GLU A 104 17.36 -4.12 -29.02
C GLU A 104 17.59 -2.97 -30.01
N ASP A 105 17.11 -1.76 -29.68
CA ASP A 105 17.18 -0.55 -30.50
C ASP A 105 18.41 0.32 -30.19
N ARG A 106 19.24 -0.11 -29.22
CA ARG A 106 20.42 0.61 -28.71
C ARG A 106 21.68 -0.24 -28.81
N LEU A 107 22.81 0.35 -28.44
CA LEU A 107 24.14 -0.23 -28.59
C LEU A 107 24.86 -0.29 -27.25
N SER A 108 25.42 -1.46 -26.95
CA SER A 108 26.45 -1.58 -25.93
C SER A 108 27.82 -1.35 -26.59
N LEU A 109 28.59 -0.43 -26.03
CA LEU A 109 29.97 -0.16 -26.45
C LEU A 109 30.94 -0.80 -25.48
N THR A 110 31.95 -1.50 -25.99
CA THR A 110 33.14 -1.87 -25.23
C THR A 110 34.33 -1.09 -25.76
N LEU A 111 35.02 -0.35 -24.90
CA LEU A 111 36.11 0.54 -25.25
C LEU A 111 37.43 0.01 -24.69
N ARG A 112 38.49 0.14 -25.48
CA ARG A 112 39.87 -0.13 -25.06
C ARG A 112 40.77 1.00 -25.54
N CYS A 113 41.58 1.54 -24.64
CA CYS A 113 42.62 2.51 -24.98
C CYS A 113 43.96 2.03 -24.45
N GLU A 114 44.87 1.65 -25.35
CA GLU A 114 46.19 1.11 -24.96
C GLU A 114 47.01 2.11 -24.14
N LYS A 115 46.85 3.40 -24.41
CA LYS A 115 47.56 4.46 -23.69
C LYS A 115 47.12 4.59 -22.23
N LEU A 116 45.90 4.17 -21.90
CA LEU A 116 45.32 4.30 -20.57
C LEU A 116 45.43 3.02 -19.73
N LEU A 117 45.85 1.88 -20.32
CA LEU A 117 46.05 0.63 -19.58
C LEU A 117 46.91 0.80 -18.31
N PRO A 118 48.01 1.57 -18.30
CA PRO A 118 48.80 1.75 -17.08
C PRO A 118 48.07 2.48 -15.95
N LEU A 119 47.00 3.22 -16.26
CA LEU A 119 46.18 3.96 -15.29
C LEU A 119 44.96 3.17 -14.83
N MET A 120 44.58 2.08 -15.51
CA MET A 120 43.39 1.30 -15.15
C MET A 120 43.49 0.67 -13.75
N GLU A 121 44.68 0.23 -13.31
CA GLU A 121 44.85 -0.39 -11.99
C GLU A 121 44.82 0.62 -10.83
N THR A 122 45.08 1.91 -11.08
CA THR A 122 45.29 2.91 -10.02
C THR A 122 44.33 4.09 -10.04
N GLU A 123 43.71 4.38 -11.19
CA GLU A 123 42.83 5.54 -11.42
C GLU A 123 41.65 5.16 -12.32
N GLU A 124 41.01 4.01 -12.07
CA GLU A 124 39.95 3.46 -12.91
C GLU A 124 38.82 4.47 -13.20
N ASP A 125 38.32 5.15 -12.17
CA ASP A 125 37.27 6.19 -12.30
C ASP A 125 37.66 7.33 -13.24
N ASN A 126 38.94 7.73 -13.22
CA ASN A 126 39.47 8.77 -14.10
C ASN A 126 39.53 8.27 -15.56
N VAL A 127 39.92 7.02 -15.77
CA VAL A 127 39.92 6.39 -17.11
C VAL A 127 38.49 6.28 -17.65
N TRP A 128 37.54 5.87 -16.82
CA TRP A 128 36.11 5.86 -17.15
C TRP A 128 35.63 7.24 -17.58
N TRP A 129 35.88 8.27 -16.77
CA TRP A 129 35.50 9.65 -17.07
C TRP A 129 36.10 10.15 -18.40
N LEU A 130 37.39 9.86 -18.67
CA LEU A 130 38.06 10.24 -19.90
C LEU A 130 37.42 9.60 -21.14
N LEU A 131 37.15 8.30 -21.10
CA LEU A 131 36.59 7.57 -22.24
C LEU A 131 35.11 7.88 -22.45
N TYR A 132 34.35 8.08 -21.38
CA TYR A 132 32.97 8.57 -21.44
C TYR A 132 32.93 9.95 -22.10
N THR A 133 33.71 10.91 -21.57
CA THR A 133 33.79 12.28 -22.11
C THR A 133 34.25 12.29 -23.57
N LEU A 134 35.24 11.46 -23.94
CA LEU A 134 35.67 11.34 -25.35
C LEU A 134 34.56 10.79 -26.25
N THR A 135 33.74 9.86 -25.75
CA THR A 135 32.62 9.30 -26.51
C THR A 135 31.55 10.37 -26.78
N ASP A 136 31.18 11.14 -25.75
CA ASP A 136 30.26 12.27 -25.88
C ASP A 136 30.80 13.34 -26.85
N GLN A 137 32.10 13.64 -26.78
CA GLN A 137 32.73 14.63 -27.66
C GLN A 137 32.84 14.17 -29.12
N VAL A 138 32.68 12.87 -29.37
CA VAL A 138 32.72 12.29 -30.72
C VAL A 138 31.31 12.12 -31.30
N LEU A 139 30.37 11.58 -30.52
CA LEU A 139 29.00 11.35 -30.95
C LEU A 139 28.10 12.59 -30.80
N GLY A 140 28.37 13.42 -29.80
CA GLY A 140 27.41 14.35 -29.22
C GLY A 140 26.61 13.69 -28.10
N GLU A 141 26.38 14.40 -27.00
CA GLU A 141 25.75 13.84 -25.79
C GLU A 141 24.31 13.40 -26.06
N VAL A 142 23.55 14.15 -26.87
CA VAL A 142 22.18 13.77 -27.26
C VAL A 142 22.17 12.46 -28.05
N SER A 143 23.12 12.30 -28.99
CA SER A 143 23.28 11.05 -29.74
C SER A 143 23.71 9.89 -28.85
N ALA A 144 24.58 10.15 -27.86
CA ALA A 144 24.99 9.15 -26.88
C ALA A 144 23.79 8.67 -26.06
N ILE A 145 22.97 9.58 -25.54
CA ILE A 145 21.73 9.29 -24.82
C ILE A 145 20.76 8.47 -25.68
N ALA A 146 20.61 8.83 -26.95
CA ALA A 146 19.69 8.15 -27.86
C ALA A 146 20.13 6.73 -28.20
N LEU A 147 21.43 6.50 -28.41
CA LEU A 147 21.91 5.28 -29.06
C LEU A 147 22.66 4.32 -28.14
N ILE A 148 23.27 4.79 -27.06
CA ILE A 148 24.19 3.97 -26.26
C ILE A 148 23.48 3.49 -25.01
N SER A 149 23.27 2.18 -24.87
CA SER A 149 22.61 1.58 -23.69
C SER A 149 23.60 1.30 -22.56
N SER A 150 24.84 0.94 -22.89
CA SER A 150 25.91 0.77 -21.91
C SER A 150 27.27 1.04 -22.52
N LEU A 151 28.18 1.51 -21.68
CA LEU A 151 29.58 1.71 -22.01
C LEU A 151 30.39 0.83 -21.06
N ASN A 152 31.33 0.05 -21.60
CA ASN A 152 32.17 -0.87 -20.85
C ASN A 152 33.64 -0.64 -21.19
N LEU A 153 34.55 -0.78 -20.22
CA LEU A 153 35.98 -0.74 -20.46
C LEU A 153 36.58 -2.15 -20.47
N THR A 154 37.63 -2.35 -21.25
CA THR A 154 38.36 -3.61 -21.25
C THR A 154 39.87 -3.41 -21.44
N GLU A 155 40.65 -4.20 -20.71
CA GLU A 155 42.10 -4.26 -20.86
C GLU A 155 42.53 -5.12 -22.05
N GLN A 156 41.77 -6.20 -22.30
CA GLN A 156 42.06 -7.19 -23.33
C GLN A 156 41.22 -6.93 -24.59
N PRO A 157 41.79 -7.12 -25.80
CA PRO A 157 40.99 -7.04 -27.02
C PRO A 157 39.82 -8.05 -27.01
N LYS A 158 38.64 -7.63 -27.46
CA LYS A 158 37.51 -8.54 -27.71
C LYS A 158 37.63 -9.22 -29.07
N GLU A 159 36.86 -10.30 -29.25
CA GLU A 159 36.72 -10.99 -30.53
C GLU A 159 36.03 -10.08 -31.56
N GLY A 160 36.52 -10.10 -32.81
CA GLY A 160 36.08 -9.21 -33.89
C GLY A 160 36.98 -7.97 -34.08
N ASP A 161 36.94 -7.38 -35.27
CA ASP A 161 37.74 -6.20 -35.60
C ASP A 161 37.15 -4.95 -34.93
N PRO A 162 37.92 -4.22 -34.10
CA PRO A 162 37.46 -2.96 -33.53
C PRO A 162 37.38 -1.87 -34.60
N ILE A 163 36.44 -0.95 -34.42
CA ILE A 163 36.48 0.36 -35.09
C ILE A 163 37.14 1.39 -34.17
N LEU A 164 37.74 2.43 -34.75
CA LEU A 164 38.23 3.55 -33.95
C LEU A 164 37.05 4.39 -33.47
N LEU A 165 37.14 4.94 -32.25
CA LEU A 165 36.09 5.81 -31.73
C LEU A 165 35.84 6.99 -32.67
N SER A 166 36.90 7.55 -33.29
CA SER A 166 36.79 8.61 -34.30
C SER A 166 35.91 8.28 -35.50
N ASP A 167 35.82 6.99 -35.86
CA ASP A 167 35.07 6.50 -37.01
C ASP A 167 33.66 6.02 -36.63
N LEU A 168 33.36 5.92 -35.33
CA LEU A 168 32.08 5.48 -34.79
C LEU A 168 30.88 6.25 -35.37
N PRO A 169 30.88 7.60 -35.45
CA PRO A 169 29.73 8.33 -36.00
C PRO A 169 29.39 7.91 -37.43
N GLN A 170 30.40 7.69 -38.28
CA GLN A 170 30.18 7.27 -39.66
C GLN A 170 29.71 5.80 -39.70
N ALA A 171 30.31 4.93 -38.89
CA ALA A 171 29.90 3.52 -38.80
C ALA A 171 28.44 3.37 -38.35
N LEU A 172 27.96 4.22 -37.44
CA LEU A 172 26.56 4.24 -37.02
C LEU A 172 25.63 4.69 -38.15
N ARG A 173 25.98 5.76 -38.88
CA ARG A 173 25.20 6.20 -40.06
C ARG A 173 25.15 5.14 -41.14
N ASP A 174 26.26 4.45 -41.41
CA ASP A 174 26.33 3.38 -42.41
C ASP A 174 25.45 2.17 -42.02
N LYS A 175 25.22 1.97 -40.72
CA LYS A 175 24.28 0.97 -40.16
C LYS A 175 22.83 1.45 -40.10
N GLY A 176 22.55 2.70 -40.51
CA GLY A 176 21.20 3.27 -40.55
C GLY A 176 20.75 3.99 -39.27
N TYR A 177 21.63 4.19 -38.29
CA TYR A 177 21.29 4.96 -37.08
C TYR A 177 21.25 6.46 -37.37
N GLN A 178 20.26 7.15 -36.80
CA GLN A 178 20.16 8.60 -36.81
C GLN A 178 20.98 9.20 -35.65
N LEU A 179 21.90 10.10 -35.98
CA LEU A 179 22.57 10.94 -35.00
C LEU A 179 21.81 12.25 -34.83
N TRP A 180 21.74 12.71 -33.59
CA TRP A 180 21.03 13.90 -33.14
C TRP A 180 22.02 14.96 -32.68
N ASP A 181 21.95 16.14 -33.30
CA ASP A 181 22.66 17.36 -32.93
C ASP A 181 21.77 18.36 -32.15
N ASP A 182 20.46 18.11 -32.16
CA ASP A 182 19.42 18.90 -31.50
C ASP A 182 18.61 18.04 -30.51
N ALA A 183 18.52 18.50 -29.27
CA ALA A 183 17.80 17.82 -28.20
C ALA A 183 16.27 17.89 -28.38
N GLN A 184 15.73 19.01 -28.87
CA GLN A 184 14.28 19.16 -29.08
C GLN A 184 13.80 18.17 -30.14
N GLY A 185 14.46 18.15 -31.30
CA GLY A 185 14.17 17.25 -32.39
C GLY A 185 14.34 15.79 -31.99
N TYR A 186 15.33 15.44 -31.17
CA TYR A 186 15.40 14.09 -30.60
C TYR A 186 14.18 13.78 -29.76
N LEU A 187 13.87 14.63 -28.76
CA LEU A 187 12.74 14.39 -27.88
C LEU A 187 11.45 14.22 -28.69
N ASP A 188 11.17 15.08 -29.67
CA ASP A 188 9.91 15.08 -30.45
C ASP A 188 9.71 13.82 -31.31
N ASN A 189 10.80 13.12 -31.64
CA ASN A 189 10.78 11.94 -32.50
C ASN A 189 11.13 10.65 -31.75
N SER A 190 11.08 10.67 -30.42
CA SER A 190 11.60 9.58 -29.58
C SER A 190 10.52 8.68 -28.95
N TYR A 191 9.31 8.67 -29.51
CA TYR A 191 8.25 7.77 -29.05
C TYR A 191 8.64 6.30 -29.23
N ILE A 192 8.46 5.52 -28.17
CA ILE A 192 8.63 4.07 -28.16
C ILE A 192 7.26 3.46 -27.86
N GLY A 193 6.80 2.55 -28.69
CA GLY A 193 5.64 1.72 -28.41
C GLY A 193 6.01 0.57 -27.49
N TYR A 194 5.11 0.21 -26.57
CA TYR A 194 5.30 -0.90 -25.66
C TYR A 194 4.00 -1.67 -25.48
N GLU A 195 4.13 -2.96 -25.15
CA GLU A 195 3.03 -3.85 -24.81
C GLU A 195 3.35 -4.50 -23.46
N LEU A 196 2.33 -4.67 -22.63
CA LEU A 196 2.43 -5.27 -21.30
C LEU A 196 1.35 -6.35 -21.16
N GLU A 197 1.54 -7.25 -20.20
CA GLU A 197 0.48 -8.13 -19.73
C GLU A 197 -0.34 -7.35 -18.68
N PRO A 198 -1.61 -7.01 -18.96
CA PRO A 198 -2.41 -6.18 -18.07
C PRO A 198 -2.91 -6.98 -16.87
N GLU A 199 -3.00 -6.33 -15.71
CA GLU A 199 -3.71 -6.88 -14.56
C GLU A 199 -5.23 -6.82 -14.81
N GLU A 200 -5.89 -7.96 -14.65
CA GLU A 200 -7.35 -8.07 -14.86
C GLU A 200 -8.16 -7.55 -13.67
N ASP A 201 -7.54 -7.28 -12.52
CA ASP A 201 -8.22 -6.69 -11.36
C ASP A 201 -8.60 -5.22 -11.66
N PRO A 202 -9.90 -4.87 -11.70
CA PRO A 202 -10.34 -3.49 -11.92
C PRO A 202 -9.93 -2.52 -10.80
N GLU A 203 -9.57 -3.04 -9.63
CA GLU A 203 -9.08 -2.27 -8.48
C GLU A 203 -7.55 -2.19 -8.40
N ALA A 204 -6.85 -2.79 -9.38
CA ALA A 204 -5.41 -2.64 -9.50
C ALA A 204 -5.02 -1.16 -9.60
N ASP A 205 -3.83 -0.83 -9.12
CA ASP A 205 -3.29 0.53 -9.16
C ASP A 205 -3.30 1.07 -10.60
N TRP A 206 -3.36 2.39 -10.74
CA TRP A 206 -3.44 3.01 -12.06
C TRP A 206 -2.33 2.50 -12.97
N ARG A 207 -2.66 2.29 -14.24
CA ARG A 207 -1.78 1.76 -15.28
C ARG A 207 -1.41 0.27 -15.17
N LEU A 208 -1.76 -0.45 -14.11
CA LEU A 208 -1.57 -1.90 -14.07
C LEU A 208 -2.49 -2.62 -15.08
N ASP A 209 -3.62 -2.00 -15.43
CA ASP A 209 -4.53 -2.49 -16.47
C ASP A 209 -4.03 -2.26 -17.91
N VAL A 210 -2.86 -1.63 -18.11
CA VAL A 210 -2.32 -1.26 -19.44
C VAL A 210 -1.85 -2.50 -20.19
N TYR A 211 -2.35 -2.69 -21.42
CA TYR A 211 -1.84 -3.72 -22.33
C TYR A 211 -1.01 -3.14 -23.49
N ALA A 212 -1.22 -1.88 -23.86
CA ALA A 212 -0.47 -1.24 -24.93
C ALA A 212 -0.33 0.28 -24.70
N GLY A 213 0.82 0.84 -25.06
CA GLY A 213 1.05 2.27 -24.94
C GLY A 213 2.20 2.79 -25.78
N SER A 214 2.43 4.09 -25.66
CA SER A 214 3.57 4.77 -26.25
C SER A 214 4.16 5.77 -25.27
N ALA A 215 5.49 5.91 -25.25
CA ALA A 215 6.19 6.77 -24.30
C ALA A 215 7.44 7.42 -24.90
N ARG A 216 7.68 8.69 -24.54
CA ARG A 216 8.93 9.44 -24.76
C ARG A 216 9.83 9.44 -23.53
N LEU A 217 9.33 9.00 -22.39
CA LEU A 217 10.13 8.91 -21.17
C LEU A 217 9.77 7.64 -20.37
N PRO A 218 10.20 6.46 -20.85
CA PRO A 218 9.86 5.18 -20.22
C PRO A 218 10.29 5.08 -18.76
N VAL A 219 11.32 5.81 -18.33
CA VAL A 219 11.80 5.78 -16.94
C VAL A 219 10.72 6.24 -15.95
N LEU A 220 9.85 7.20 -16.29
CA LEU A 220 8.73 7.58 -15.42
C LEU A 220 7.73 6.44 -15.24
N ILE A 221 7.48 5.68 -16.31
CA ILE A 221 6.59 4.52 -16.26
C ILE A 221 7.25 3.41 -15.45
N ASN A 222 8.53 3.12 -15.70
CA ASN A 222 9.24 2.07 -14.97
C ASN A 222 9.33 2.38 -13.47
N ASP A 223 9.75 3.60 -13.09
CA ASP A 223 9.79 4.06 -11.70
C ASP A 223 8.40 3.86 -11.07
N TYR A 224 7.34 4.31 -11.76
CA TYR A 224 5.96 4.12 -11.30
C TYR A 224 5.61 2.65 -11.09
N MET A 225 5.82 1.78 -12.08
CA MET A 225 5.44 0.36 -12.00
C MET A 225 6.09 -0.35 -10.81
N ILE A 226 7.36 -0.04 -10.51
CA ILE A 226 8.11 -0.65 -9.39
C ILE A 226 7.89 0.09 -8.05
N GLY A 227 7.05 1.13 -8.01
CA GLY A 227 6.77 1.90 -6.79
C GLY A 227 7.87 2.89 -6.40
N GLU A 228 8.80 3.19 -7.30
CA GLU A 228 9.81 4.24 -7.14
C GLU A 228 9.30 5.59 -7.66
N SER A 229 9.97 6.68 -7.24
CA SER A 229 9.62 8.04 -7.68
C SER A 229 10.84 8.93 -7.90
N ASN A 230 12.02 8.34 -8.15
CA ASN A 230 13.30 9.05 -8.27
C ASN A 230 13.26 10.15 -9.34
N THR A 231 12.80 9.83 -10.55
CA THR A 231 12.69 10.82 -11.64
C THR A 231 11.71 11.93 -11.31
N MET A 232 10.60 11.60 -10.64
CA MET A 232 9.58 12.58 -10.24
C MET A 232 10.08 13.50 -9.12
N ASP A 233 10.84 12.96 -8.16
CA ASP A 233 11.52 13.72 -7.11
C ASP A 233 12.49 14.76 -7.70
N ASP A 234 13.23 14.41 -8.75
CA ASP A 234 14.14 15.32 -9.44
C ASP A 234 13.39 16.42 -10.19
N TYR A 235 12.31 16.10 -10.90
CA TYR A 235 11.47 17.11 -11.54
C TYR A 235 10.84 18.08 -10.53
N GLN A 236 10.37 17.58 -9.39
CA GLN A 236 9.75 18.44 -8.39
C GLN A 236 10.72 19.46 -7.79
N LYS A 237 12.01 19.14 -7.69
CA LYS A 237 13.05 20.11 -7.25
C LYS A 237 13.15 21.31 -8.20
N ASP A 238 12.86 21.10 -9.48
CA ASP A 238 12.87 22.12 -10.52
C ASP A 238 11.47 22.75 -10.74
N GLY A 239 10.49 22.44 -9.88
CA GLY A 239 9.13 22.95 -9.97
C GLY A 239 8.29 22.29 -11.07
N ILE A 240 8.72 21.14 -11.58
CA ILE A 240 8.10 20.41 -12.68
C ILE A 240 7.23 19.28 -12.13
N THR A 241 6.04 19.08 -12.71
CA THR A 241 5.15 17.97 -12.35
C THR A 241 5.02 16.98 -13.49
N ALA A 242 5.36 15.70 -13.28
CA ALA A 242 5.06 14.63 -14.22
C ALA A 242 3.84 13.82 -13.76
N GLY A 243 2.91 13.57 -14.66
CA GLY A 243 1.71 12.80 -14.37
C GLY A 243 0.95 12.38 -15.62
N PHE A 244 -0.25 11.86 -15.43
CA PHE A 244 -1.12 11.41 -16.50
C PHE A 244 -2.58 11.73 -16.20
N LEU A 245 -3.33 12.02 -17.27
CA LEU A 245 -4.79 12.04 -17.22
C LEU A 245 -5.32 10.61 -17.38
N CYS A 246 -6.34 10.25 -16.62
CA CYS A 246 -7.02 8.95 -16.72
C CYS A 246 -8.53 9.13 -16.95
N TYR A 247 -9.11 8.26 -17.78
CA TYR A 247 -10.54 8.29 -18.14
C TYR A 247 -11.06 6.89 -18.48
N PRO A 248 -12.36 6.61 -18.26
CA PRO A 248 -12.94 5.28 -18.47
C PRO A 248 -13.08 4.94 -19.96
N LEU A 249 -12.81 3.68 -20.30
CA LEU A 249 -12.95 3.17 -21.66
C LEU A 249 -14.30 2.50 -21.95
N ALA A 250 -15.18 2.39 -20.95
CA ALA A 250 -16.48 1.73 -21.07
C ALA A 250 -17.39 2.38 -22.12
N GLY A 251 -17.26 3.69 -22.35
CA GLY A 251 -18.04 4.45 -23.35
C GLY A 251 -17.63 4.17 -24.81
N PHE A 252 -16.47 3.55 -25.06
CA PHE A 252 -15.96 3.28 -26.41
C PHE A 252 -16.32 1.86 -26.85
N GLN A 253 -17.12 1.73 -27.91
CA GLN A 253 -17.73 0.46 -28.34
C GLN A 253 -17.64 0.27 -29.87
N GLY A 254 -17.80 -0.98 -30.32
CA GLY A 254 -17.84 -1.35 -31.74
C GLY A 254 -16.50 -1.77 -32.36
N GLU A 255 -16.52 -2.11 -33.65
CA GLU A 255 -15.34 -2.63 -34.37
C GLU A 255 -14.21 -1.59 -34.48
N ASP A 256 -14.52 -0.29 -34.42
CA ASP A 256 -13.56 0.81 -34.50
C ASP A 256 -13.11 1.32 -33.12
N ARG A 257 -13.34 0.58 -32.03
CA ARG A 257 -13.04 1.00 -30.65
C ARG A 257 -11.62 1.54 -30.47
N ALA A 258 -10.62 0.84 -30.98
CA ALA A 258 -9.21 1.25 -30.86
C ALA A 258 -8.93 2.59 -31.56
N ALA A 259 -9.53 2.82 -32.73
CA ALA A 259 -9.40 4.08 -33.45
C ALA A 259 -10.07 5.23 -32.70
N GLN A 260 -11.26 5.01 -32.13
CA GLN A 260 -11.96 6.01 -31.34
C GLN A 260 -11.17 6.44 -30.09
N ILE A 261 -10.53 5.48 -29.40
CA ILE A 261 -9.69 5.77 -28.23
C ILE A 261 -8.49 6.64 -28.61
N LEU A 262 -7.84 6.34 -29.74
CA LEU A 262 -6.71 7.13 -30.24
C LEU A 262 -7.16 8.53 -30.68
N GLU A 263 -8.24 8.64 -31.44
CA GLU A 263 -8.80 9.95 -31.87
C GLU A 263 -9.21 10.81 -30.67
N PHE A 264 -9.79 10.20 -29.63
CA PHE A 264 -10.14 10.88 -28.39
C PHE A 264 -8.91 11.42 -27.68
N ARG A 265 -7.86 10.59 -27.54
CA ARG A 265 -6.59 10.99 -26.92
C ARG A 265 -5.89 12.11 -27.69
N ASP A 266 -5.87 12.02 -29.02
CA ASP A 266 -5.30 13.06 -29.87
C ASP A 266 -6.06 14.39 -29.72
N SER A 267 -7.39 14.33 -29.63
CA SER A 267 -8.24 15.49 -29.41
C SER A 267 -8.04 16.11 -28.02
N LEU A 268 -7.92 15.29 -26.99
CA LEU A 268 -7.61 15.73 -25.62
C LEU A 268 -6.24 16.42 -25.58
N GLN A 269 -5.21 15.78 -26.13
CA GLN A 269 -3.85 16.32 -26.20
C GLN A 269 -3.85 17.68 -26.92
N GLN A 270 -4.50 17.76 -28.07
CA GLN A 270 -4.59 19.00 -28.85
C GLN A 270 -5.32 20.11 -28.09
N THR A 271 -6.44 19.79 -27.44
CA THR A 271 -7.23 20.79 -26.70
C THR A 271 -6.44 21.36 -25.53
N VAL A 272 -5.81 20.48 -24.75
CA VAL A 272 -4.96 20.90 -23.62
C VAL A 272 -3.79 21.75 -24.12
N TRP A 273 -3.14 21.36 -25.22
CA TRP A 273 -2.06 22.13 -25.81
C TRP A 273 -2.50 23.54 -26.27
N GLU A 274 -3.68 23.66 -26.89
CA GLU A 274 -4.22 24.93 -27.37
C GLU A 274 -4.66 25.86 -26.23
N HIS A 275 -5.23 25.33 -25.15
CA HIS A 275 -5.82 26.12 -24.06
C HIS A 275 -4.84 26.41 -22.92
N ALA A 276 -4.01 25.44 -22.52
CA ALA A 276 -2.98 25.65 -21.51
C ALA A 276 -1.79 26.44 -22.06
N GLY A 277 -1.54 26.33 -23.37
CA GLY A 277 -0.43 26.96 -24.08
C GLY A 277 0.74 26.00 -24.31
N GLU A 278 1.51 26.28 -25.37
CA GLU A 278 2.60 25.40 -25.84
C GLU A 278 3.68 25.15 -24.79
N ASP A 279 3.89 26.10 -23.88
CA ASP A 279 4.91 26.03 -22.83
C ASP A 279 4.36 25.50 -21.49
N ALA A 280 3.06 25.18 -21.39
CA ALA A 280 2.49 24.67 -20.14
C ALA A 280 2.91 23.20 -19.88
N ALA A 281 3.00 22.38 -20.93
CA ALA A 281 3.35 20.97 -20.81
C ALA A 281 4.00 20.37 -22.07
N ALA A 282 4.79 19.32 -21.85
CA ALA A 282 5.29 18.42 -22.87
C ALA A 282 4.59 17.05 -22.74
N PHE A 283 3.85 16.65 -23.77
CA PHE A 283 3.21 15.33 -23.80
C PHE A 283 4.23 14.23 -24.08
N LEU A 284 4.14 13.17 -23.27
CA LEU A 284 5.05 12.04 -23.28
C LEU A 284 4.50 10.85 -24.05
N GLY A 285 3.20 10.81 -24.31
CA GLY A 285 2.52 9.68 -24.95
C GLY A 285 1.28 9.31 -24.17
N GLY A 286 0.91 8.04 -24.22
CA GLY A 286 -0.27 7.57 -23.52
C GLY A 286 -0.47 6.08 -23.69
N ALA A 287 -1.39 5.53 -22.91
CA ALA A 287 -1.60 4.10 -22.82
C ALA A 287 -3.08 3.75 -22.87
N THR A 288 -3.37 2.53 -23.31
CA THR A 288 -4.70 1.94 -23.32
C THR A 288 -4.66 0.71 -22.43
N GLY A 289 -5.50 0.70 -21.40
CA GLY A 289 -5.71 -0.44 -20.55
C GLY A 289 -7.02 -1.17 -20.81
N LEU A 290 -7.30 -2.17 -19.98
CA LEU A 290 -8.56 -2.91 -19.99
C LEU A 290 -9.72 -1.97 -19.67
N TYR A 291 -9.54 -1.10 -18.67
CA TYR A 291 -10.57 -0.27 -18.08
C TYR A 291 -10.37 1.21 -18.40
N TYR A 292 -9.13 1.67 -18.46
CA TYR A 292 -8.80 3.10 -18.51
C TYR A 292 -7.89 3.49 -19.68
N GLY A 293 -8.09 4.71 -20.17
CA GLY A 293 -7.21 5.38 -21.12
C GLY A 293 -6.35 6.42 -20.42
N TYR A 294 -5.10 6.56 -20.88
CA TYR A 294 -4.09 7.41 -20.25
C TYR A 294 -3.47 8.39 -21.23
N LEU A 295 -3.24 9.63 -20.79
CA LEU A 295 -2.45 10.65 -21.50
C LEU A 295 -1.36 11.19 -20.59
N ASP A 296 -0.10 10.93 -20.94
CA ASP A 296 1.07 11.16 -20.10
C ASP A 296 1.72 12.51 -20.44
N PHE A 297 2.12 13.30 -19.44
CA PHE A 297 2.73 14.62 -19.65
C PHE A 297 3.67 15.05 -18.52
N ILE A 298 4.52 16.03 -18.86
CA ILE A 298 5.30 16.84 -17.93
C ILE A 298 4.77 18.26 -18.00
N ALA A 299 4.43 18.87 -16.86
CA ALA A 299 3.87 20.21 -16.76
C ALA A 299 4.79 21.18 -16.00
N TRP A 300 4.97 22.37 -16.57
CA TRP A 300 5.54 23.55 -15.92
C TRP A 300 4.46 24.48 -15.37
N ASP A 301 3.24 24.42 -15.93
CA ASP A 301 2.03 25.07 -15.40
C ASP A 301 0.92 24.03 -15.25
N LEU A 302 1.02 23.24 -14.18
CA LEU A 302 0.05 22.18 -13.90
C LEU A 302 -1.40 22.71 -13.80
N PRO A 303 -1.69 23.81 -13.07
CA PRO A 303 -3.05 24.36 -13.03
C PRO A 303 -3.62 24.63 -14.42
N ALA A 304 -2.87 25.27 -15.33
CA ALA A 304 -3.35 25.54 -16.69
C ALA A 304 -3.68 24.25 -17.47
N VAL A 305 -2.85 23.21 -17.30
CA VAL A 305 -3.06 21.89 -17.92
C VAL A 305 -4.33 21.22 -17.38
N LEU A 306 -4.52 21.24 -16.06
CA LEU A 306 -5.66 20.59 -15.41
C LEU A 306 -6.98 21.33 -15.69
N ASP A 307 -6.96 22.67 -15.72
CA ASP A 307 -8.11 23.49 -16.09
C ASP A 307 -8.54 23.20 -17.53
N ALA A 308 -7.60 23.20 -18.48
CA ALA A 308 -7.87 22.88 -19.88
C ALA A 308 -8.39 21.43 -20.08
N ALA A 309 -7.82 20.47 -19.35
CA ALA A 309 -8.29 19.08 -19.39
C ALA A 309 -9.70 18.96 -18.79
N GLY A 310 -9.98 19.61 -17.67
CA GLY A 310 -11.29 19.63 -17.03
C GLY A 310 -12.37 20.23 -17.93
N GLU A 311 -12.08 21.35 -18.61
CA GLU A 311 -12.98 21.95 -19.61
C GLU A 311 -13.26 21.00 -20.77
N PHE A 312 -12.23 20.33 -21.30
CA PHE A 312 -12.42 19.32 -22.35
C PHE A 312 -13.33 18.20 -21.88
N PHE A 313 -13.07 17.60 -20.71
CA PHE A 313 -13.87 16.48 -20.19
C PHE A 313 -15.33 16.88 -19.91
N ALA A 314 -15.58 18.12 -19.52
CA ALA A 314 -16.93 18.64 -19.30
C ALA A 314 -17.83 18.67 -20.54
N GLU A 315 -17.24 18.61 -21.74
CA GLU A 315 -17.96 18.56 -23.01
C GLU A 315 -18.10 17.12 -23.56
N THR A 316 -17.63 16.11 -22.82
CA THR A 316 -17.67 14.69 -23.23
C THR A 316 -18.84 13.92 -22.62
N ASP A 317 -19.16 12.76 -23.21
CA ASP A 317 -20.13 11.79 -22.66
C ASP A 317 -19.47 10.77 -21.70
N LEU A 318 -18.26 11.04 -21.20
CA LEU A 318 -17.61 10.17 -20.21
C LEU A 318 -18.35 10.24 -18.87
N THR A 319 -18.10 9.29 -17.96
CA THR A 319 -18.69 9.33 -16.62
C THR A 319 -17.81 10.09 -15.63
N TRP A 320 -16.49 10.03 -15.81
CA TRP A 320 -15.53 10.76 -14.99
C TRP A 320 -14.19 10.90 -15.72
N ALA A 321 -13.33 11.80 -15.22
CA ALA A 321 -11.94 11.91 -15.61
C ALA A 321 -11.09 12.41 -14.43
N GLY A 322 -9.83 11.96 -14.37
CA GLY A 322 -8.92 12.24 -13.28
C GLY A 322 -7.51 12.59 -13.73
N PHE A 323 -6.73 13.10 -12.79
CA PHE A 323 -5.31 13.35 -12.91
C PHE A 323 -4.58 12.60 -11.79
N HIS A 324 -3.48 11.94 -12.14
CA HIS A 324 -2.61 11.28 -11.18
C HIS A 324 -1.15 11.61 -11.52
N VAL A 325 -0.30 11.73 -10.50
CA VAL A 325 1.13 11.98 -10.69
C VAL A 325 1.87 10.65 -10.81
N PHE A 326 3.07 10.63 -11.40
CA PHE A 326 3.88 9.40 -11.43
C PHE A 326 4.48 9.05 -10.04
N ARG A 327 3.60 8.75 -9.06
CA ARG A 327 3.88 8.26 -7.70
C ARG A 327 2.75 7.34 -7.25
N ARG A 328 3.05 6.12 -6.80
CA ARG A 328 2.04 5.14 -6.35
C ARG A 328 1.51 5.40 -4.93
N ASP A 329 2.20 6.20 -4.12
CA ASP A 329 1.88 6.47 -2.72
C ASP A 329 0.91 7.64 -2.51
N VAL A 330 0.26 8.13 -3.58
CA VAL A 330 -0.66 9.27 -3.55
C VAL A 330 -1.93 9.00 -4.35
N SER A 331 -3.02 9.68 -4.00
CA SER A 331 -4.33 9.52 -4.65
C SER A 331 -4.49 10.39 -5.90
N ALA A 332 -5.42 9.98 -6.77
CA ALA A 332 -5.80 10.75 -7.96
C ALA A 332 -6.69 11.96 -7.60
N VAL A 333 -6.56 13.02 -8.39
CA VAL A 333 -7.41 14.21 -8.33
C VAL A 333 -8.54 14.05 -9.35
N SER A 334 -9.78 14.22 -8.92
CA SER A 334 -10.92 14.25 -9.85
C SER A 334 -10.93 15.57 -10.60
N LEU A 335 -10.86 15.53 -11.94
CA LEU A 335 -10.95 16.74 -12.77
C LEU A 335 -12.37 17.02 -13.21
N TRP A 336 -13.08 15.95 -13.53
CA TRP A 336 -14.46 16.03 -13.96
C TRP A 336 -15.20 14.75 -13.60
N GLU A 337 -16.46 14.87 -13.26
CA GLU A 337 -17.36 13.77 -13.00
C GLU A 337 -18.72 14.21 -13.52
N GLN A 338 -19.35 13.38 -14.35
CA GLN A 338 -20.70 13.66 -14.80
C GLN A 338 -21.57 13.80 -13.55
N GLU A 339 -22.27 14.94 -13.42
CA GLU A 339 -23.33 15.05 -12.41
C GLU A 339 -24.36 13.98 -12.75
N GLY A 340 -24.25 12.83 -12.09
CA GLY A 340 -25.22 11.77 -12.23
C GLY A 340 -26.59 12.33 -11.88
N GLU A 341 -27.61 11.93 -12.66
CA GLU A 341 -28.90 11.74 -12.02
C GLU A 341 -28.66 10.89 -10.75
N PRO A 342 -29.31 11.21 -9.62
CA PRO A 342 -29.02 10.59 -8.33
C PRO A 342 -28.91 9.08 -8.49
N ASN A 343 -27.78 8.52 -8.02
CA ASN A 343 -27.43 7.10 -8.07
C ASN A 343 -28.69 6.23 -8.10
N THR A 344 -28.99 5.62 -9.24
CA THR A 344 -30.17 4.74 -9.34
C THR A 344 -30.04 3.46 -8.50
N ASP A 345 -28.88 3.25 -7.86
CA ASP A 345 -28.57 2.17 -6.92
C ASP A 345 -28.57 2.60 -5.45
N THR A 346 -28.88 3.86 -5.11
CA THR A 346 -29.19 4.18 -3.71
C THR A 346 -30.51 3.51 -3.34
N ASP A 347 -30.52 2.84 -2.19
CA ASP A 347 -31.74 2.29 -1.63
C ASP A 347 -32.77 3.43 -1.46
N PRO A 348 -33.98 3.30 -2.03
CA PRO A 348 -34.96 4.38 -2.05
C PRO A 348 -35.55 4.69 -0.66
N GLU A 349 -35.38 3.80 0.32
CA GLU A 349 -35.80 4.04 1.70
C GLU A 349 -34.75 4.84 2.47
N THR A 350 -33.46 4.52 2.30
CA THR A 350 -32.37 5.16 3.06
C THR A 350 -31.74 6.36 2.34
N GLY A 351 -31.90 6.45 1.02
CA GLY A 351 -31.20 7.42 0.16
C GLY A 351 -29.67 7.19 0.13
N SER A 352 -29.21 6.00 0.50
CA SER A 352 -27.80 5.61 0.62
C SER A 352 -27.54 4.32 -0.15
N LEU A 353 -26.26 4.04 -0.44
CA LEU A 353 -25.83 2.73 -0.89
C LEU A 353 -26.14 1.61 0.12
N LEU A 354 -26.22 1.92 1.42
CA LEU A 354 -26.63 0.99 2.46
C LEU A 354 -28.15 0.87 2.50
N SER A 355 -28.67 -0.35 2.35
CA SER A 355 -30.08 -0.63 2.55
C SER A 355 -30.49 -0.51 4.02
N ALA A 356 -31.80 -0.49 4.31
CA ALA A 356 -32.29 -0.50 5.69
C ALA A 356 -31.80 -1.74 6.47
N GLN A 357 -31.67 -2.88 5.80
CA GLN A 357 -31.15 -4.13 6.39
C GLN A 357 -29.64 -4.06 6.67
N ASP A 358 -28.88 -3.39 5.81
CA ASP A 358 -27.46 -3.14 6.04
C ASP A 358 -27.24 -2.26 7.27
N ILE A 359 -28.03 -1.19 7.40
CA ILE A 359 -28.00 -0.30 8.57
C ILE A 359 -28.40 -1.05 9.85
N GLU A 360 -29.40 -1.94 9.78
CA GLU A 360 -29.78 -2.81 10.90
C GLU A 360 -28.65 -3.78 11.27
N THR A 361 -27.97 -4.36 10.27
CA THR A 361 -26.81 -5.25 10.47
C THR A 361 -25.66 -4.52 11.15
N LEU A 362 -25.36 -3.30 10.69
CA LEU A 362 -24.36 -2.43 11.32
C LEU A 362 -24.76 -2.07 12.76
N GLY A 363 -26.02 -1.71 12.97
CA GLY A 363 -26.56 -1.45 14.31
C GLY A 363 -26.47 -2.64 15.25
N ALA A 364 -26.57 -3.87 14.75
CA ALA A 364 -26.43 -5.09 15.56
C ALA A 364 -25.00 -5.32 16.08
N PHE A 365 -23.98 -4.70 15.46
CA PHE A 365 -22.61 -4.74 16.01
C PHE A 365 -22.41 -3.78 17.18
N ASP A 366 -23.29 -2.80 17.37
CA ASP A 366 -23.24 -1.84 18.47
C ASP A 366 -23.98 -2.38 19.71
N GLU A 367 -23.28 -3.21 20.50
CA GLU A 367 -23.73 -3.68 21.83
C GLU A 367 -23.28 -2.73 22.98
N GLY A 368 -22.99 -1.44 22.67
CA GLY A 368 -22.52 -0.46 23.66
C GLY A 368 -21.08 -0.72 24.10
N VAL A 369 -20.85 -1.00 25.39
CA VAL A 369 -19.49 -1.18 25.97
C VAL A 369 -18.76 -2.42 25.39
N SER A 370 -19.49 -3.36 24.79
CA SER A 370 -18.95 -4.58 24.16
C SER A 370 -19.17 -4.64 22.64
N GLY A 371 -19.24 -3.50 21.97
CA GLY A 371 -19.47 -3.43 20.53
C GLY A 371 -18.40 -4.13 19.69
N TYR A 372 -18.80 -4.80 18.61
CA TYR A 372 -17.91 -5.52 17.70
C TYR A 372 -17.40 -4.61 16.57
N PHE A 373 -16.80 -3.48 16.93
CA PHE A 373 -16.42 -2.44 15.97
C PHE A 373 -15.40 -2.90 14.92
N GLY A 374 -14.55 -3.88 15.24
CA GLY A 374 -13.66 -4.52 14.26
C GLY A 374 -14.41 -5.31 13.19
N LYS A 375 -15.49 -6.02 13.56
CA LYS A 375 -16.35 -6.74 12.61
C LYS A 375 -17.19 -5.77 11.79
N MET A 376 -17.68 -4.68 12.41
CA MET A 376 -18.37 -3.62 11.70
C MET A 376 -17.47 -3.01 10.63
N LEU A 377 -16.22 -2.70 10.97
CA LEU A 377 -15.24 -2.17 10.03
C LEU A 377 -14.96 -3.16 8.89
N GLN A 378 -14.70 -4.43 9.20
CA GLN A 378 -14.49 -5.46 8.18
C GLN A 378 -15.70 -5.60 7.26
N TRP A 379 -16.91 -5.64 7.81
CA TRP A 379 -18.14 -5.75 7.03
C TRP A 379 -18.31 -4.57 6.07
N LEU A 380 -18.01 -3.35 6.52
CA LEU A 380 -18.06 -2.14 5.69
C LEU A 380 -17.02 -2.18 4.58
N GLU A 381 -15.82 -2.67 4.87
CA GLU A 381 -14.74 -2.83 3.90
C GLU A 381 -15.11 -3.85 2.84
N ASP A 382 -15.59 -5.02 3.24
CA ASP A 382 -16.08 -6.05 2.32
C ASP A 382 -17.29 -5.55 1.50
N PHE A 383 -18.18 -4.76 2.11
CA PHE A 383 -19.35 -4.18 1.42
C PHE A 383 -18.91 -3.22 0.32
N VAL A 384 -17.99 -2.31 0.65
CA VAL A 384 -17.44 -1.35 -0.32
C VAL A 384 -16.68 -2.09 -1.41
N GLU A 385 -15.79 -3.02 -1.05
CA GLU A 385 -14.98 -3.79 -1.99
C GLU A 385 -15.85 -4.59 -2.97
N ARG A 386 -16.83 -5.36 -2.47
CA ARG A 386 -17.77 -6.09 -3.35
C ARG A 386 -18.57 -5.15 -4.23
N GLY A 387 -19.07 -4.04 -3.68
CA GLY A 387 -19.89 -3.10 -4.44
C GLY A 387 -19.12 -2.41 -5.56
N VAL A 388 -17.82 -2.17 -5.35
CA VAL A 388 -16.92 -1.64 -6.39
C VAL A 388 -16.58 -2.72 -7.43
N GLN A 389 -16.21 -3.94 -7.00
CA GLN A 389 -15.96 -5.08 -7.92
C GLN A 389 -17.17 -5.43 -8.79
N GLU A 390 -18.38 -5.32 -8.24
CA GLU A 390 -19.65 -5.53 -8.96
C GLU A 390 -20.04 -4.34 -9.86
N GLY A 391 -19.30 -3.23 -9.82
CA GLY A 391 -19.58 -2.01 -10.58
C GLY A 391 -20.84 -1.25 -10.13
N ARG A 392 -21.33 -1.49 -8.91
CA ARG A 392 -22.55 -0.85 -8.36
C ARG A 392 -22.31 0.62 -7.99
N PHE A 393 -21.09 0.95 -7.58
CA PHE A 393 -20.67 2.31 -7.29
C PHE A 393 -19.16 2.42 -7.39
N THR A 394 -18.66 3.61 -7.69
CA THR A 394 -17.24 3.83 -7.95
C THR A 394 -16.46 4.37 -6.75
N ARG A 395 -17.11 4.95 -5.72
CA ARG A 395 -16.40 5.74 -4.70
C ARG A 395 -17.05 5.83 -3.30
N ARG A 396 -16.18 6.14 -2.31
CA ARG A 396 -16.39 6.33 -0.86
C ARG A 396 -17.20 7.58 -0.45
N GLN A 397 -17.99 8.14 -1.36
CA GLN A 397 -18.68 9.44 -1.18
C GLN A 397 -20.02 9.33 -0.44
N ASP A 398 -20.52 8.11 -0.20
CA ASP A 398 -21.77 7.88 0.52
C ASP A 398 -21.66 8.30 1.99
N LEU A 399 -22.55 9.21 2.39
CA LEU A 399 -22.54 9.80 3.73
C LEU A 399 -22.79 8.76 4.82
N GLN A 400 -23.71 7.80 4.62
CA GLN A 400 -24.02 6.80 5.64
C GLN A 400 -22.87 5.81 5.84
N ILE A 401 -22.22 5.38 4.75
CA ILE A 401 -21.00 4.57 4.84
C ILE A 401 -19.94 5.33 5.63
N ALA A 402 -19.68 6.60 5.31
CA ALA A 402 -18.67 7.40 6.03
C ALA A 402 -19.02 7.55 7.52
N LEU A 403 -20.30 7.74 7.85
CA LEU A 403 -20.78 7.78 9.23
C LEU A 403 -20.49 6.47 9.95
N TRP A 404 -20.90 5.32 9.42
CA TRP A 404 -20.67 4.01 10.06
C TRP A 404 -19.19 3.64 10.12
N TYR A 405 -18.43 3.97 9.07
CA TYR A 405 -16.99 3.73 8.99
C TYR A 405 -16.24 4.48 10.08
N SER A 406 -16.47 5.80 10.19
CA SER A 406 -15.87 6.61 11.25
C SER A 406 -16.36 6.21 12.64
N PHE A 407 -17.59 5.73 12.79
CA PHE A 407 -18.08 5.17 14.05
C PHE A 407 -17.31 3.92 14.45
N ALA A 408 -17.14 2.95 13.54
CA ALA A 408 -16.36 1.75 13.81
C ALA A 408 -14.90 2.09 14.17
N CYS A 409 -14.26 2.94 13.35
CA CYS A 409 -12.88 3.34 13.56
C CYS A 409 -12.65 4.08 14.88
N ASN A 410 -13.49 5.07 15.21
CA ASN A 410 -13.29 5.86 16.42
C ASN A 410 -13.58 5.06 17.71
N ASN A 411 -14.37 4.00 17.65
CA ASN A 411 -14.65 3.14 18.80
C ASN A 411 -13.68 1.95 18.95
N LEU A 412 -12.77 1.74 18.00
CA LEU A 412 -11.67 0.76 18.15
C LEU A 412 -10.57 1.27 19.08
N ASP A 413 -10.57 2.55 19.42
CA ASP A 413 -9.65 3.21 20.37
C ASP A 413 -8.16 2.94 20.14
N VAL A 414 -7.74 2.83 18.87
CA VAL A 414 -6.34 2.72 18.47
C VAL A 414 -6.01 3.80 17.44
N TYR A 415 -4.87 4.47 17.60
CA TYR A 415 -4.40 5.57 16.76
C TYR A 415 -4.58 5.33 15.24
N ARG A 416 -4.19 4.13 14.76
CA ARG A 416 -4.28 3.79 13.32
C ARG A 416 -5.69 3.91 12.76
N TYR A 417 -6.71 3.61 13.56
CA TYR A 417 -8.11 3.67 13.11
C TYR A 417 -8.65 5.09 13.15
N TYR A 418 -8.24 5.92 14.12
CA TYR A 418 -8.51 7.36 14.07
C TYR A 418 -7.90 8.00 12.82
N TYR A 419 -6.66 7.62 12.47
CA TYR A 419 -6.04 8.06 11.21
C TYR A 419 -6.82 7.56 9.98
N LYS A 420 -7.26 6.29 9.98
CA LYS A 420 -8.08 5.72 8.91
C LYS A 420 -9.37 6.51 8.70
N ALA A 421 -10.08 6.84 9.78
CA ALA A 421 -11.27 7.69 9.74
C ALA A 421 -10.96 9.12 9.25
N ALA A 422 -9.88 9.74 9.74
CA ALA A 422 -9.49 11.09 9.33
C ALA A 422 -9.09 11.18 7.84
N HIS A 423 -8.61 10.07 7.27
CA HIS A 423 -8.28 9.98 5.85
C HIS A 423 -9.52 9.65 4.99
N TRP A 424 -10.43 8.81 5.47
CA TRP A 424 -11.62 8.38 4.72
C TRP A 424 -12.72 9.44 4.65
N MET A 425 -13.00 10.10 5.77
CA MET A 425 -14.16 10.99 5.91
C MET A 425 -14.26 12.10 4.85
N PRO A 426 -13.18 12.82 4.46
CA PRO A 426 -13.23 13.94 3.51
C PRO A 426 -13.94 13.65 2.19
N ASP A 427 -13.89 12.41 1.69
CA ASP A 427 -14.54 12.01 0.43
C ASP A 427 -16.07 12.24 0.44
N SER A 428 -16.68 12.20 1.62
CA SER A 428 -18.12 12.40 1.83
C SER A 428 -18.49 13.82 2.30
N GLU A 429 -17.52 14.72 2.49
CA GLU A 429 -17.75 16.05 3.09
C GLU A 429 -18.77 16.89 2.31
N LYS A 430 -18.75 16.83 0.97
CA LYS A 430 -19.70 17.54 0.11
C LYS A 430 -21.16 17.19 0.42
N ASN A 431 -21.41 16.01 0.99
CA ASN A 431 -22.72 15.50 1.35
C ASN A 431 -23.07 15.73 2.84
N ALA A 432 -22.14 16.22 3.66
CA ALA A 432 -22.31 16.34 5.11
C ALA A 432 -23.11 17.58 5.57
N GLY A 433 -23.56 18.44 4.65
CA GLY A 433 -24.35 19.64 4.98
C GLY A 433 -25.59 19.30 5.82
N GLY A 434 -25.76 19.99 6.95
CA GLY A 434 -26.85 19.71 7.90
C GLY A 434 -26.71 18.40 8.71
N CYS A 435 -25.55 17.76 8.74
CA CYS A 435 -25.30 16.53 9.52
C CYS A 435 -24.15 16.74 10.53
N ALA A 436 -24.43 17.25 11.73
CA ALA A 436 -23.41 17.49 12.76
C ALA A 436 -22.71 16.20 13.23
N MET A 437 -23.36 15.04 13.08
CA MET A 437 -22.75 13.74 13.38
C MET A 437 -21.47 13.49 12.57
N TRP A 438 -21.46 13.87 11.29
CA TRP A 438 -20.28 13.76 10.44
C TRP A 438 -19.14 14.65 10.95
N TYR A 439 -19.44 15.93 11.20
CA TYR A 439 -18.47 16.90 11.73
C TYR A 439 -17.92 16.48 13.10
N TYR A 440 -18.78 15.93 13.95
CA TYR A 440 -18.39 15.40 15.26
C TYR A 440 -17.41 14.24 15.12
N ARG A 441 -17.76 13.19 14.36
CA ARG A 441 -16.89 12.01 14.18
C ARG A 441 -15.57 12.36 13.49
N TYR A 442 -15.60 13.28 12.53
CA TYR A 442 -14.40 13.75 11.85
C TYR A 442 -13.49 14.56 12.79
N SER A 443 -14.05 15.50 13.55
CA SER A 443 -13.27 16.29 14.51
C SER A 443 -12.68 15.45 15.64
N VAL A 444 -13.33 14.38 16.07
CA VAL A 444 -12.76 13.39 17.00
C VAL A 444 -11.56 12.69 16.38
N ALA A 445 -11.69 12.18 15.15
CA ALA A 445 -10.59 11.51 14.44
C ALA A 445 -9.37 12.46 14.28
N LEU A 446 -9.61 13.70 13.86
CA LEU A 446 -8.58 14.74 13.76
C LEU A 446 -7.89 15.02 15.09
N MET A 447 -8.65 15.10 16.18
CA MET A 447 -8.12 15.33 17.53
C MET A 447 -7.17 14.22 17.97
N TYR A 448 -7.55 12.95 17.77
CA TYR A 448 -6.69 11.80 18.07
C TYR A 448 -5.48 11.66 17.14
N CYS A 449 -5.52 12.32 15.98
CA CYS A 449 -4.35 12.49 15.10
C CYS A 449 -3.46 13.69 15.47
N GLY A 450 -3.82 14.47 16.49
CA GLY A 450 -3.08 15.66 16.93
C GLY A 450 -3.31 16.91 16.06
N ARG A 451 -4.33 16.92 15.20
CA ARG A 451 -4.71 18.04 14.31
C ARG A 451 -5.75 18.94 15.01
N LEU A 452 -5.37 19.52 16.14
CA LEU A 452 -6.31 20.13 17.10
C LEU A 452 -7.00 21.40 16.57
N GLU A 453 -6.29 22.24 15.81
CA GLU A 453 -6.88 23.43 15.19
C GLU A 453 -7.96 23.06 14.17
N GLU A 454 -7.67 22.08 13.31
CA GLU A 454 -8.62 21.58 12.32
C GLU A 454 -9.81 20.91 13.00
N ALA A 455 -9.56 20.08 14.02
CA ALA A 455 -10.61 19.47 14.83
C ALA A 455 -11.56 20.53 15.40
N ARG A 456 -11.03 21.64 15.92
CA ARG A 456 -11.84 22.75 16.43
C ARG A 456 -12.66 23.39 15.33
N ASP A 457 -12.05 23.71 14.19
CA ASP A 457 -12.74 24.39 13.11
C ASP A 457 -13.89 23.55 12.53
N TYR A 458 -13.71 22.23 12.42
CA TYR A 458 -14.79 21.29 12.05
C TYR A 458 -15.84 21.13 13.15
N ALA A 459 -15.46 21.11 14.42
CA ALA A 459 -16.43 21.09 15.53
C ALA A 459 -17.34 22.33 15.52
N GLU A 460 -16.75 23.52 15.33
CA GLU A 460 -17.50 24.79 15.21
C GLU A 460 -18.34 24.87 13.92
N ARG A 461 -17.92 24.20 12.84
CA ARG A 461 -18.75 24.04 11.65
C ARG A 461 -19.94 23.13 11.93
N GLY A 462 -19.75 21.99 12.58
CA GLY A 462 -20.85 21.09 12.95
C GLY A 462 -21.94 21.79 13.79
N ILE A 463 -21.55 22.65 14.74
CA ILE A 463 -22.51 23.47 15.51
C ILE A 463 -23.35 24.38 14.61
N ARG A 464 -22.75 24.95 13.55
CA ARG A 464 -23.47 25.84 12.62
C ARG A 464 -24.42 25.06 11.70
N GLU A 465 -24.04 23.84 11.34
CA GLU A 465 -24.78 22.97 10.43
C GLU A 465 -26.01 22.35 11.11
N GLU A 466 -25.85 21.84 12.33
CA GLU A 466 -26.94 21.23 13.09
C GLU A 466 -26.72 21.45 14.61
N PRO A 467 -27.17 22.60 15.15
CA PRO A 467 -26.95 22.97 16.56
C PRO A 467 -27.73 22.12 17.56
N ASP A 468 -28.73 21.35 17.10
CA ASP A 468 -29.56 20.50 17.96
C ASP A 468 -28.95 19.11 18.20
N TYR A 469 -27.81 18.78 17.55
CA TYR A 469 -27.06 17.57 17.83
C TYR A 469 -26.20 17.76 19.10
N PRO A 470 -26.39 17.00 20.18
CA PRO A 470 -25.71 17.27 21.44
C PRO A 470 -24.20 17.03 21.39
N TRP A 471 -23.75 15.95 20.75
CA TRP A 471 -22.35 15.49 20.86
C TRP A 471 -21.33 16.43 20.19
N ILE A 472 -21.73 17.22 19.20
CA ILE A 472 -20.85 18.25 18.62
C ILE A 472 -20.52 19.35 19.66
N TRP A 473 -21.44 19.67 20.57
CA TRP A 473 -21.18 20.61 21.67
C TRP A 473 -20.23 20.04 22.72
N LEU A 474 -20.29 18.73 22.97
CA LEU A 474 -19.33 18.06 23.85
C LEU A 474 -17.91 18.22 23.30
N GLN A 475 -17.73 17.94 22.02
CA GLN A 475 -16.44 18.06 21.33
C GLN A 475 -15.94 19.50 21.24
N ALA A 476 -16.81 20.46 20.90
CA ALA A 476 -16.45 21.86 20.91
C ALA A 476 -16.08 22.35 22.32
N GLY A 477 -16.78 21.87 23.37
CA GLY A 477 -16.47 22.18 24.76
C GLY A 477 -15.05 21.78 25.16
N LYS A 478 -14.65 20.54 24.83
CA LYS A 478 -13.30 20.00 25.04
C LYS A 478 -12.24 20.87 24.34
N LEU A 479 -12.43 21.14 23.05
CA LEU A 479 -11.48 21.90 22.22
C LEU A 479 -11.40 23.38 22.63
N ARG A 480 -12.52 24.05 22.90
CA ARG A 480 -12.53 25.44 23.40
C ARG A 480 -11.76 25.56 24.71
N SER A 481 -11.96 24.62 25.64
CA SER A 481 -11.23 24.58 26.91
C SER A 481 -9.72 24.45 26.68
N HIS A 482 -9.32 23.51 25.81
CA HIS A 482 -7.91 23.31 25.44
C HIS A 482 -7.27 24.59 24.88
N PHE A 483 -7.96 25.31 24.00
CA PHE A 483 -7.48 26.57 23.43
C PHE A 483 -7.65 27.80 24.36
N GLY A 484 -8.03 27.59 25.62
CA GLY A 484 -8.11 28.63 26.65
C GLY A 484 -9.44 29.42 26.70
N ASP A 485 -10.43 29.09 25.86
CA ASP A 485 -11.78 29.65 25.93
C ASP A 485 -12.66 28.89 26.93
N ARG A 486 -12.34 29.06 28.22
CA ARG A 486 -13.09 28.43 29.30
C ARG A 486 -14.57 28.87 29.36
N ALA A 487 -14.86 30.12 28.99
CA ALA A 487 -16.22 30.63 29.03
C ALA A 487 -17.07 30.01 27.92
N GLY A 488 -16.56 29.97 26.68
CA GLY A 488 -17.23 29.30 25.57
C GLY A 488 -17.33 27.79 25.73
N ALA A 489 -16.40 27.16 26.45
CA ALA A 489 -16.48 25.74 26.79
C ALA A 489 -17.64 25.43 27.75
N LEU A 490 -17.81 26.23 28.81
CA LEU A 490 -18.93 26.08 29.76
C LEU A 490 -20.29 26.44 29.12
N ASP A 491 -20.30 27.36 28.17
CA ASP A 491 -21.48 27.66 27.35
C ASP A 491 -21.87 26.48 26.47
N ALA A 492 -20.91 25.83 25.80
CA ALA A 492 -21.13 24.61 25.01
C ALA A 492 -21.70 23.47 25.88
N VAL A 493 -21.13 23.25 27.07
CA VAL A 493 -21.66 22.28 28.05
C VAL A 493 -23.09 22.63 28.48
N SER A 494 -23.39 23.91 28.69
CA SER A 494 -24.73 24.35 29.09
C SER A 494 -25.76 24.11 28.00
N HIS A 495 -25.39 24.31 26.73
CA HIS A 495 -26.23 23.96 25.57
C HIS A 495 -26.42 22.44 25.46
N GLY A 496 -25.34 21.67 25.55
CA GLY A 496 -25.41 20.19 25.55
C GLY A 496 -26.33 19.63 26.63
N LEU A 497 -26.22 20.12 27.87
CA LEU A 497 -27.12 19.74 28.98
C LEU A 497 -28.57 20.22 28.80
N ALA A 498 -28.81 21.24 27.98
CA ALA A 498 -30.17 21.65 27.64
C ALA A 498 -30.82 20.68 26.63
N LEU A 499 -30.01 20.10 25.74
CA LEU A 499 -30.43 19.06 24.79
C LEU A 499 -30.56 17.69 25.47
N GLU A 500 -29.60 17.31 26.30
CA GLU A 500 -29.55 16.04 27.05
C GLU A 500 -29.44 16.27 28.58
N PRO A 501 -30.57 16.53 29.27
CA PRO A 501 -30.56 16.86 30.69
C PRO A 501 -30.04 15.74 31.58
N GLY A 502 -28.95 16.02 32.30
CA GLY A 502 -28.39 15.10 33.29
C GLY A 502 -27.41 14.07 32.71
N ASP A 503 -27.01 14.23 31.46
CA ASP A 503 -26.00 13.40 30.81
C ASP A 503 -24.68 13.37 31.60
N TYR A 504 -24.09 12.17 31.72
CA TYR A 504 -22.90 11.95 32.52
C TYR A 504 -21.66 12.63 31.93
N GLU A 505 -21.46 12.54 30.62
CA GLU A 505 -20.29 13.07 29.92
C GLU A 505 -20.23 14.59 30.03
N PHE A 506 -21.36 15.27 29.81
CA PHE A 506 -21.42 16.72 29.98
C PHE A 506 -21.20 17.17 31.43
N LEU A 507 -21.72 16.42 32.41
CA LEU A 507 -21.51 16.74 33.83
C LEU A 507 -20.07 16.50 34.28
N THR A 508 -19.39 15.51 33.70
CA THR A 508 -17.97 15.25 33.93
C THR A 508 -17.12 16.34 33.28
N LEU A 509 -17.32 16.61 31.99
CA LEU A 509 -16.62 17.67 31.26
C LEU A 509 -16.76 19.04 31.95
N LYS A 510 -17.95 19.35 32.48
CA LYS A 510 -18.15 20.58 33.26
C LYS A 510 -17.17 20.70 34.43
N LYS A 511 -17.02 19.65 35.22
CA LYS A 511 -16.15 19.63 36.41
C LYS A 511 -14.68 19.78 36.01
N GLU A 512 -14.29 19.14 34.91
CA GLU A 512 -12.93 19.18 34.39
C GLU A 512 -12.55 20.55 33.84
N ILE A 513 -13.44 21.18 33.08
CA ILE A 513 -13.28 22.58 32.66
C ILE A 513 -13.20 23.51 33.88
N GLU A 514 -14.02 23.26 34.91
CA GLU A 514 -13.99 24.04 36.15
C GLU A 514 -12.67 23.87 36.92
N ALA A 515 -12.11 22.67 36.92
CA ALA A 515 -10.83 22.33 37.54
C ALA A 515 -9.61 22.77 36.70
N GLY A 516 -9.80 23.04 35.40
CA GLY A 516 -8.72 23.39 34.48
C GLY A 516 -7.88 22.19 34.05
N GLU A 517 -8.52 21.03 33.95
CA GLU A 517 -7.87 19.79 33.51
C GLU A 517 -7.45 19.87 32.02
N PRO A 518 -6.38 19.16 31.61
CA PRO A 518 -5.95 19.12 30.23
C PRO A 518 -6.90 18.30 29.35
N LEU A 519 -6.82 18.50 28.02
CA LEU A 519 -7.63 17.78 27.04
C LEU A 519 -7.54 16.25 27.19
N GLU A 520 -6.34 15.73 27.44
CA GLU A 520 -6.10 14.29 27.62
C GLU A 520 -6.82 13.73 28.84
N ARG A 521 -7.02 14.56 29.88
CA ARG A 521 -7.81 14.17 31.05
C ARG A 521 -9.29 14.10 30.69
N MET A 522 -9.78 15.06 29.91
CA MET A 522 -11.16 15.09 29.42
C MET A 522 -11.52 13.91 28.49
N GLU A 523 -10.53 13.30 27.84
CA GLU A 523 -10.71 12.06 27.06
C GLU A 523 -10.55 10.78 27.88
N TYR A 524 -9.99 10.85 29.09
CA TYR A 524 -9.74 9.68 29.92
C TYR A 524 -10.98 9.26 30.72
N HIS A 525 -12.07 9.01 29.98
CA HIS A 525 -13.38 8.66 30.50
C HIS A 525 -14.12 7.66 29.59
N TRP A 526 -14.99 6.84 30.19
CA TRP A 526 -15.95 6.05 29.43
C TRP A 526 -17.35 6.65 29.50
N ILE A 527 -18.08 6.57 28.39
CA ILE A 527 -19.47 7.03 28.32
C ILE A 527 -20.36 6.28 29.33
N ASN A 528 -20.07 5.00 29.59
CA ASN A 528 -20.76 4.23 30.62
C ASN A 528 -20.24 4.60 32.03
N PRO A 529 -21.09 5.09 32.96
CA PRO A 529 -20.64 5.56 34.26
C PRO A 529 -20.03 4.49 35.19
N ASP A 530 -20.40 3.21 35.03
CA ASP A 530 -19.85 2.13 35.83
C ASP A 530 -18.50 1.66 35.26
N ALA A 531 -18.36 1.60 33.93
CA ALA A 531 -17.07 1.39 33.27
C ALA A 531 -16.09 2.53 33.59
N ASP A 532 -16.53 3.79 33.50
CA ASP A 532 -15.69 4.94 33.86
C ASP A 532 -15.27 4.86 35.33
N ARG A 533 -16.15 4.44 36.23
CA ARG A 533 -15.78 4.25 37.63
C ARG A 533 -14.70 3.18 37.80
N ALA A 534 -14.74 2.09 37.03
CA ALA A 534 -13.69 1.08 37.03
C ALA A 534 -12.37 1.66 36.50
N LEU A 535 -12.41 2.43 35.40
CA LEU A 535 -11.26 3.14 34.83
C LEU A 535 -10.62 4.08 35.85
N GLN A 536 -11.41 4.93 36.50
CA GLN A 536 -10.91 5.88 37.51
C GLN A 536 -10.40 5.19 38.79
N GLN A 537 -10.80 3.94 39.06
CA GLN A 537 -10.31 3.14 40.19
C GLN A 537 -9.09 2.29 39.83
N GLY A 538 -8.66 2.28 38.56
CA GLY A 538 -7.57 1.41 38.07
C GLY A 538 -7.96 -0.07 38.06
N LEU A 539 -9.25 -0.36 37.90
CA LEU A 539 -9.81 -1.72 37.82
C LEU A 539 -10.17 -2.13 36.39
N ASP A 540 -9.87 -1.27 35.42
CA ASP A 540 -10.19 -1.45 34.02
C ASP A 540 -9.01 -2.09 33.29
N GLU A 541 -9.28 -3.19 32.59
CA GLU A 541 -8.28 -3.97 31.84
C GLU A 541 -7.84 -3.23 30.57
N ASP A 542 -8.69 -2.35 30.02
CA ASP A 542 -8.43 -1.57 28.79
C ASP A 542 -7.82 -0.18 29.06
N ALA A 543 -7.55 0.13 30.34
CA ALA A 543 -7.01 1.44 30.76
C ALA A 543 -5.71 1.81 30.02
N ASP A 544 -4.83 0.83 29.82
CA ASP A 544 -3.54 1.05 29.16
C ASP A 544 -3.70 1.33 27.65
N ASP A 545 -4.64 0.66 26.98
CA ASP A 545 -4.95 0.91 25.56
C ASP A 545 -5.54 2.30 25.35
N LYS A 546 -6.48 2.69 26.20
CA LYS A 546 -7.06 4.04 26.19
C LYS A 546 -6.00 5.12 26.41
N GLN A 547 -5.07 4.90 27.35
CA GLN A 547 -3.96 5.85 27.55
C GLN A 547 -3.04 5.94 26.35
N ARG A 548 -2.77 4.81 25.67
CA ARG A 548 -1.97 4.78 24.44
C ARG A 548 -2.60 5.62 23.34
N SER A 549 -3.90 5.50 23.08
CA SER A 549 -4.58 6.31 22.06
C SER A 549 -4.61 7.79 22.42
N ILE A 550 -4.93 8.13 23.68
CA ILE A 550 -4.92 9.51 24.20
C ILE A 550 -3.54 10.16 24.09
N SER A 551 -2.47 9.36 24.23
CA SER A 551 -1.10 9.86 24.09
C SER A 551 -0.82 10.47 22.71
N CYS A 552 -1.62 10.16 21.69
CA CYS A 552 -1.53 10.73 20.34
C CYS A 552 -2.21 12.10 20.17
N ILE A 553 -2.88 12.65 21.20
CA ILE A 553 -3.64 13.91 21.06
C ILE A 553 -2.74 15.15 21.12
N THR A 554 -1.90 15.30 22.15
CA THR A 554 -1.08 16.52 22.33
C THR A 554 0.42 16.25 22.23
N VAL A 555 1.19 17.14 21.61
CA VAL A 555 2.65 16.99 21.54
C VAL A 555 3.30 17.50 22.83
N ASN A 556 4.15 16.68 23.45
CA ASN A 556 5.07 17.14 24.48
C ASN A 556 6.34 17.68 23.83
N ALA A 557 6.47 19.01 23.72
CA ALA A 557 7.60 19.65 23.02
C ALA A 557 8.97 19.25 23.59
N GLU A 558 9.14 19.19 24.92
CA GLU A 558 10.38 18.76 25.55
C GLU A 558 10.68 17.27 25.29
N GLY A 559 9.62 16.47 25.22
CA GLY A 559 9.69 15.05 24.89
C GLY A 559 10.13 14.80 23.45
N LEU A 560 9.55 15.55 22.51
CA LEU A 560 9.90 15.50 21.10
C LEU A 560 11.34 15.97 20.86
N GLU A 561 11.77 17.07 21.50
CA GLU A 561 13.16 17.54 21.42
C GLU A 561 14.13 16.49 21.98
N ARG A 562 13.76 15.86 23.10
CA ARG A 562 14.55 14.78 23.71
C ARG A 562 14.63 13.56 22.79
N PHE A 563 13.55 13.19 22.12
CA PHE A 563 13.52 12.11 21.14
C PHE A 563 14.56 12.35 20.03
N TRP A 564 14.52 13.52 19.39
CA TRP A 564 15.49 13.86 18.33
C TRP A 564 16.92 13.97 18.87
N ARG A 565 17.12 14.39 20.13
CA ARG A 565 18.45 14.31 20.75
C ARG A 565 18.97 12.87 20.86
N ILE A 566 18.08 11.89 21.04
CA ILE A 566 18.41 10.47 21.09
C ILE A 566 18.62 9.91 19.69
N PHE A 567 17.81 10.20 18.68
CA PHE A 567 17.96 9.54 17.37
C PHE A 567 18.79 10.30 16.35
N GLY A 568 19.07 11.59 16.59
CA GLY A 568 19.79 12.45 15.66
C GLY A 568 18.93 13.63 15.18
N PRO A 569 19.51 14.56 14.41
CA PRO A 569 18.75 15.67 13.86
C PRO A 569 17.56 15.14 13.03
N LYS A 570 16.44 15.85 13.13
CA LYS A 570 15.26 15.60 12.31
C LYS A 570 15.67 15.62 10.81
N PRO A 571 15.36 14.59 10.01
CA PRO A 571 15.73 14.55 8.60
C PRO A 571 15.13 15.71 7.80
N GLU A 572 15.79 16.11 6.71
CA GLU A 572 15.30 17.18 5.83
C GLU A 572 13.96 16.82 5.15
N LYS A 573 13.79 15.56 4.72
CA LYS A 573 12.56 15.02 4.12
C LYS A 573 11.70 14.26 5.16
N TYR A 574 11.36 14.90 6.28
CA TYR A 574 10.49 14.30 7.30
C TYR A 574 9.06 14.82 7.19
N VAL A 575 8.09 13.92 6.97
CA VAL A 575 6.65 14.23 7.01
C VAL A 575 6.09 13.76 8.36
N PRO A 576 5.71 14.68 9.27
CA PRO A 576 5.08 14.30 10.52
C PRO A 576 3.71 13.66 10.29
N ASN A 577 3.40 12.63 11.07
CA ASN A 577 2.03 12.15 11.31
C ASN A 577 1.32 11.51 10.09
N ALA A 578 2.04 10.85 9.17
CA ALA A 578 1.45 10.32 7.93
C ALA A 578 1.84 8.86 7.60
N PRO A 579 1.03 7.86 7.97
CA PRO A 579 0.28 7.76 9.22
C PRO A 579 1.20 7.65 10.44
N PHE A 580 2.43 7.19 10.23
CA PHE A 580 3.37 6.85 11.28
C PHE A 580 4.58 7.78 11.22
N THR A 581 5.27 7.90 12.34
CA THR A 581 6.51 8.66 12.40
C THR A 581 7.63 7.78 11.83
N ARG A 582 7.98 8.00 10.55
CA ARG A 582 9.03 7.28 9.83
C ARG A 582 10.23 8.18 9.56
N PHE A 583 11.43 7.65 9.73
CA PHE A 583 12.66 8.32 9.30
C PHE A 583 13.80 7.32 9.06
N PRO A 584 14.71 7.61 8.10
CA PRO A 584 15.88 6.79 7.89
C PRO A 584 16.85 6.92 9.07
N CYS A 585 17.47 5.80 9.44
CA CYS A 585 18.49 5.70 10.48
C CYS A 585 19.71 4.98 9.91
N THR A 586 20.92 5.50 10.18
CA THR A 586 22.16 4.85 9.76
C THR A 586 22.78 4.07 10.91
N VAL A 587 22.97 2.76 10.72
CA VAL A 587 23.59 1.84 11.67
C VAL A 587 24.75 1.12 10.98
N ASN A 588 25.98 1.32 11.47
CA ASN A 588 27.21 0.72 10.92
C ASN A 588 27.39 0.87 9.39
N GLY A 589 26.85 1.94 8.79
CA GLY A 589 26.91 2.20 7.35
C GLY A 589 25.71 1.68 6.55
N HIS A 590 24.81 0.92 7.17
CA HIS A 590 23.54 0.51 6.58
C HIS A 590 22.47 1.56 6.88
N VAL A 591 21.67 1.92 5.87
CA VAL A 591 20.49 2.78 6.04
C VAL A 591 19.28 1.85 6.20
N LEU A 592 18.56 2.01 7.30
CA LEU A 592 17.32 1.30 7.60
C LEU A 592 16.20 2.29 7.90
N ASP A 593 14.95 1.88 7.71
CA ASP A 593 13.80 2.67 8.11
C ASP A 593 13.43 2.43 9.56
N LEU A 594 13.24 3.50 10.33
CA LEU A 594 12.73 3.43 11.70
C LEU A 594 11.32 4.01 11.73
N ILE A 595 10.34 3.16 12.03
CA ILE A 595 8.91 3.47 12.01
C ILE A 595 8.35 3.39 13.43
N PHE A 596 7.96 4.52 14.00
CA PHE A 596 7.13 4.52 15.21
C PHE A 596 5.67 4.53 14.75
N GLN A 597 4.91 3.48 15.10
CA GLN A 597 3.50 3.27 14.69
C GLN A 597 2.52 4.20 15.41
N MET A 598 2.86 5.50 15.43
CA MET A 598 2.18 6.59 16.13
C MET A 598 2.62 7.93 15.51
N ASN A 599 1.86 8.99 15.79
CA ASN A 599 2.23 10.36 15.45
C ASN A 599 3.30 10.94 16.39
N GLU A 600 3.76 12.17 16.12
CA GLU A 600 4.74 12.88 16.95
C GLU A 600 4.27 13.06 18.40
N ALA A 601 2.95 13.15 18.63
CA ALA A 601 2.38 13.27 19.97
C ALA A 601 2.64 12.01 20.81
N GLY A 602 2.29 10.83 20.29
CA GLY A 602 2.59 9.55 20.96
C GLY A 602 4.09 9.35 21.14
N MET A 603 4.86 9.61 20.08
CA MET A 603 6.32 9.48 20.10
C MET A 603 6.98 10.38 21.16
N SER A 604 6.50 11.61 21.33
CA SER A 604 7.04 12.57 22.29
C SER A 604 6.91 12.14 23.76
N LYS A 605 6.02 11.17 24.04
CA LYS A 605 5.71 10.70 25.40
C LYS A 605 6.33 9.35 25.74
N LEU A 606 7.04 8.73 24.80
CA LEU A 606 7.76 7.49 25.05
C LEU A 606 8.84 7.66 26.12
N ASN A 607 9.08 6.59 26.88
CA ASN A 607 10.04 6.59 27.98
C ASN A 607 11.47 6.86 27.48
N ALA A 608 12.10 7.90 28.03
CA ALA A 608 13.40 8.38 27.58
C ALA A 608 14.54 7.38 27.77
N ASP A 609 14.53 6.59 28.84
CA ASP A 609 15.59 5.62 29.11
C ASP A 609 15.42 4.37 28.25
N TRP A 610 14.18 3.98 27.95
CA TRP A 610 13.90 2.93 26.97
C TRP A 610 14.34 3.33 25.56
N LEU A 611 14.04 4.56 25.12
CA LEU A 611 14.48 5.06 23.81
C LEU A 611 16.01 5.03 23.64
N LYS A 612 16.76 5.37 24.71
CA LYS A 612 18.23 5.25 24.70
C LYS A 612 18.66 3.79 24.56
N GLN A 613 18.03 2.87 25.30
CA GLN A 613 18.33 1.45 25.19
C GLN A 613 18.02 0.91 23.79
N LEU A 614 16.91 1.31 23.18
CA LEU A 614 16.59 0.97 21.79
C LEU A 614 17.68 1.46 20.84
N ARG A 615 18.09 2.72 20.95
CA ARG A 615 19.19 3.29 20.14
C ARG A 615 20.48 2.50 20.32
N ASP A 616 20.87 2.20 21.56
CA ASP A 616 22.09 1.46 21.86
C ASP A 616 22.05 0.05 21.26
N ARG A 617 20.89 -0.63 21.32
CA ARG A 617 20.68 -1.96 20.70
C ARG A 617 20.75 -1.92 19.18
N LEU A 618 20.23 -0.87 18.55
CA LEU A 618 20.35 -0.66 17.11
C LEU A 618 21.82 -0.48 16.73
N GLN A 619 22.56 0.37 17.45
CA GLN A 619 23.97 0.67 17.18
C GLN A 619 24.92 -0.52 17.40
N ASP A 620 24.54 -1.51 18.21
CA ASP A 620 25.28 -2.76 18.40
C ASP A 620 25.40 -3.58 17.10
N GLY A 621 24.49 -3.38 16.14
CA GLY A 621 24.55 -4.00 14.81
C GLY A 621 24.18 -5.49 14.77
N ARG A 622 23.93 -6.13 15.91
CA ARG A 622 23.53 -7.55 16.00
C ARG A 622 22.22 -7.92 15.28
N TRP A 623 21.40 -6.92 14.94
CA TRP A 623 20.15 -7.12 14.22
C TRP A 623 20.29 -6.93 12.71
N LEU A 624 21.43 -6.44 12.21
CA LEU A 624 21.59 -6.04 10.80
C LEU A 624 21.49 -7.20 9.82
N GLU A 625 21.94 -8.38 10.22
CA GLU A 625 21.95 -9.57 9.38
C GLU A 625 21.25 -10.70 10.13
N ARG A 626 20.46 -11.47 9.39
CA ARG A 626 19.81 -12.68 9.91
C ARG A 626 19.67 -13.71 8.79
N THR A 627 19.61 -14.98 9.18
CA THR A 627 19.29 -16.08 8.27
C THR A 627 17.80 -16.37 8.36
N HIS A 628 17.11 -16.39 7.22
CA HIS A 628 15.74 -16.86 7.10
C HIS A 628 15.67 -18.34 7.56
N PRO A 629 14.54 -18.84 8.11
CA PRO A 629 14.44 -20.23 8.61
C PRO A 629 14.85 -21.33 7.62
N ASP A 630 14.78 -21.08 6.31
CA ASP A 630 15.22 -22.02 5.27
C ASP A 630 16.71 -21.94 4.89
N GLY A 631 17.48 -21.05 5.52
CA GLY A 631 18.92 -20.90 5.31
C GLY A 631 19.34 -19.73 4.41
N ARG A 632 18.41 -18.96 3.84
CA ARG A 632 18.74 -17.78 3.02
C ARG A 632 19.25 -16.61 3.87
N ALA A 633 20.17 -15.82 3.33
CA ALA A 633 20.70 -14.64 4.01
C ALA A 633 19.75 -13.44 3.82
N ALA A 634 19.54 -12.67 4.88
CA ALA A 634 18.70 -11.49 4.86
C ALA A 634 19.29 -10.33 5.67
N ASN A 635 18.98 -9.12 5.23
CA ASN A 635 19.46 -7.88 5.83
C ASN A 635 18.28 -7.13 6.43
N LEU A 636 18.49 -6.50 7.58
CA LEU A 636 17.49 -5.68 8.23
C LEU A 636 17.19 -4.45 7.38
N ASP A 637 15.93 -4.32 7.00
CA ASP A 637 15.42 -3.25 6.15
C ASP A 637 14.70 -2.18 7.00
N THR A 638 13.78 -2.64 7.86
CA THR A 638 12.89 -1.76 8.62
C THR A 638 12.76 -2.21 10.08
N VAL A 639 12.72 -1.25 11.01
CA VAL A 639 12.41 -1.45 12.42
C VAL A 639 11.14 -0.68 12.76
N SER A 640 10.12 -1.39 13.27
CA SER A 640 8.86 -0.79 13.72
C SER A 640 8.74 -0.80 15.25
N VAL A 641 8.11 0.23 15.82
CA VAL A 641 7.89 0.38 17.27
C VAL A 641 6.44 0.74 17.57
N GLY A 642 5.76 -0.08 18.36
CA GLY A 642 4.41 0.15 18.84
C GLY A 642 4.31 1.09 20.06
N LEU A 643 3.10 1.58 20.34
CA LEU A 643 2.79 2.41 21.53
C LEU A 643 2.94 1.65 22.86
N ASP A 644 2.87 0.32 22.81
CA ASP A 644 3.11 -0.65 23.88
C ASP A 644 4.60 -1.10 23.94
N TYR A 645 5.47 -0.46 23.16
CA TYR A 645 6.92 -0.75 23.09
C TYR A 645 7.29 -2.09 22.45
N HIS A 646 6.37 -2.79 21.76
CA HIS A 646 6.77 -3.92 20.92
C HIS A 646 7.65 -3.44 19.76
N ILE A 647 8.61 -4.27 19.35
CA ILE A 647 9.54 -3.94 18.26
C ILE A 647 9.36 -4.99 17.16
N GLY A 648 9.05 -4.56 15.94
CA GLY A 648 9.08 -5.43 14.77
C GLY A 648 10.38 -5.22 13.99
N LEU A 649 11.07 -6.30 13.63
CA LEU A 649 12.27 -6.26 12.78
C LEU A 649 11.94 -6.92 11.44
N LEU A 650 11.89 -6.11 10.38
CA LEU A 650 11.61 -6.54 9.01
C LEU A 650 12.93 -6.70 8.25
N TYR A 651 13.15 -7.89 7.72
CA TYR A 651 14.33 -8.30 6.98
C TYR A 651 13.99 -8.48 5.51
N LYS A 652 14.87 -8.01 4.61
CA LYS A 652 14.83 -8.26 3.17
C LYS A 652 15.81 -9.38 2.81
N ILE A 653 15.35 -10.37 2.04
CA ILE A 653 16.17 -11.49 1.56
C ILE A 653 17.10 -10.97 0.45
N ALA A 654 18.40 -11.30 0.52
CA ALA A 654 19.43 -10.62 -0.28
C ALA A 654 19.38 -10.88 -1.79
N GLU A 655 18.67 -11.93 -2.24
CA GLU A 655 18.64 -12.39 -3.63
C GLU A 655 17.25 -12.25 -4.29
N GLU A 656 16.21 -11.82 -3.55
CA GLU A 656 14.80 -11.79 -3.97
C GLU A 656 14.06 -10.57 -3.37
N GLU A 657 12.97 -10.11 -3.98
CA GLU A 657 12.07 -9.08 -3.40
C GLU A 657 11.14 -9.67 -2.31
N ALA A 658 11.73 -10.48 -1.42
CA ALA A 658 11.04 -11.16 -0.33
C ALA A 658 11.46 -10.60 1.03
N TYR A 659 10.53 -10.56 1.97
CA TYR A 659 10.71 -10.02 3.30
C TYR A 659 10.25 -11.01 4.36
N PHE A 660 10.78 -10.91 5.56
CA PHE A 660 10.19 -11.55 6.73
C PHE A 660 10.34 -10.67 7.96
N GLN A 661 9.43 -10.81 8.92
CA GLN A 661 9.38 -10.04 10.13
C GLN A 661 9.43 -10.94 11.36
N ILE A 662 10.17 -10.49 12.36
CA ILE A 662 10.11 -11.04 13.72
C ILE A 662 9.71 -9.95 14.70
N PHE A 663 9.16 -10.35 15.83
CA PHE A 663 8.77 -9.43 16.90
C PHE A 663 9.61 -9.61 18.15
N LEU A 664 9.94 -8.50 18.80
CA LEU A 664 10.62 -8.47 20.08
C LEU A 664 9.73 -7.80 21.13
N ARG A 665 9.83 -8.29 22.37
CA ARG A 665 9.28 -7.63 23.55
C ARG A 665 10.04 -6.34 23.85
N PRO A 666 9.50 -5.43 24.71
CA PRO A 666 10.16 -4.17 25.04
C PRO A 666 11.59 -4.32 25.61
N ASP A 667 11.89 -5.45 26.26
CA ASP A 667 13.23 -5.76 26.77
C ASP A 667 14.21 -6.27 25.71
N GLY A 668 13.75 -6.46 24.47
CA GLY A 668 14.54 -6.93 23.32
C GLY A 668 14.64 -8.45 23.22
N SER A 669 13.89 -9.20 24.04
CA SER A 669 13.73 -10.65 23.87
C SER A 669 12.81 -10.95 22.69
N GLU A 670 13.16 -11.98 21.91
CA GLU A 670 12.35 -12.44 20.78
C GLU A 670 11.03 -13.04 21.28
N VAL A 671 9.95 -12.77 20.55
CA VAL A 671 8.68 -13.44 20.72
C VAL A 671 8.73 -14.71 19.88
N GLU A 672 8.84 -15.86 20.55
CA GLU A 672 8.73 -17.17 19.90
C GLU A 672 7.35 -17.26 19.21
N ASP A 673 7.30 -17.87 18.02
CA ASP A 673 6.09 -18.08 17.20
C ASP A 673 5.44 -16.82 16.61
N ALA A 674 6.13 -15.68 16.60
CA ALA A 674 5.71 -14.45 15.93
C ALA A 674 6.61 -14.14 14.71
N PHE A 675 6.60 -15.04 13.74
CA PHE A 675 7.33 -14.94 12.48
C PHE A 675 6.36 -14.71 11.32
N TRP A 676 6.63 -13.73 10.47
CA TRP A 676 5.84 -13.43 9.27
C TRP A 676 6.77 -13.41 8.06
N SER A 677 6.35 -13.89 6.87
CA SER A 677 7.13 -13.82 5.63
C SER A 677 6.24 -13.39 4.47
N SER A 678 6.76 -12.55 3.56
CA SER A 678 6.04 -12.09 2.37
C SER A 678 5.85 -13.21 1.36
N GLU A 679 6.71 -14.23 1.35
CA GLU A 679 6.50 -15.41 0.48
C GLU A 679 5.45 -16.38 1.03
N ALA A 680 5.06 -16.22 2.30
CA ALA A 680 3.91 -16.91 2.87
C ALA A 680 2.58 -16.21 2.53
N SER A 681 2.63 -15.15 1.72
CA SER A 681 1.48 -14.31 1.35
C SER A 681 1.57 -14.01 -0.14
N ASP A 682 1.20 -14.98 -0.98
CA ASP A 682 0.64 -14.70 -2.33
C ASP A 682 0.17 -15.95 -3.09
N GLN A 683 0.32 -17.16 -2.54
CA GLN A 683 -0.40 -18.33 -3.04
C GLN A 683 -0.95 -19.18 -1.89
N PRO A 684 -2.22 -19.63 -1.97
CA PRO A 684 -2.78 -20.50 -0.94
C PRO A 684 -1.97 -21.79 -0.85
N GLU A 685 -1.80 -22.34 0.35
CA GLU A 685 -1.21 -23.66 0.50
C GLU A 685 -2.14 -24.71 -0.14
N LEU A 686 -1.63 -25.44 -1.14
CA LEU A 686 -2.38 -26.43 -1.92
C LEU A 686 -1.76 -27.82 -1.77
N TYR A 687 -2.62 -28.83 -1.82
CA TYR A 687 -2.17 -30.19 -2.12
C TYR A 687 -1.61 -30.26 -3.54
N THR A 688 -0.59 -31.10 -3.74
CA THR A 688 -0.22 -31.53 -5.08
C THR A 688 -1.36 -32.33 -5.72
N GLU A 689 -1.40 -32.43 -7.05
CA GLU A 689 -2.44 -33.21 -7.76
C GLU A 689 -2.53 -34.66 -7.27
N GLU A 690 -1.38 -35.28 -6.93
CA GLU A 690 -1.33 -36.65 -6.42
C GLU A 690 -1.84 -36.77 -4.98
N GLU A 691 -1.54 -35.79 -4.11
CA GLU A 691 -2.08 -35.73 -2.75
C GLU A 691 -3.59 -35.48 -2.76
N LEU A 692 -4.06 -34.53 -3.59
CA LEU A 692 -5.48 -34.21 -3.73
C LEU A 692 -6.26 -35.44 -4.23
N ALA A 693 -5.72 -36.18 -5.21
CA ALA A 693 -6.32 -37.42 -5.68
C ALA A 693 -6.38 -38.51 -4.60
N ALA A 694 -5.39 -38.58 -3.70
CA ALA A 694 -5.41 -39.50 -2.56
C ALA A 694 -6.49 -39.14 -1.54
N ILE A 695 -6.66 -37.84 -1.26
CA ILE A 695 -7.71 -37.32 -0.38
C ILE A 695 -9.10 -37.56 -0.99
N GLU A 696 -9.31 -37.26 -2.27
CA GLU A 696 -10.56 -37.53 -2.97
C GLU A 696 -10.92 -39.03 -2.93
N GLN A 697 -9.97 -39.92 -3.22
CA GLN A 697 -10.18 -41.36 -3.14
C GLN A 697 -10.52 -41.82 -1.72
N HIS A 698 -9.89 -41.23 -0.71
CA HIS A 698 -10.18 -41.52 0.70
C HIS A 698 -11.61 -41.10 1.07
N ILE A 699 -12.02 -39.89 0.69
CA ILE A 699 -13.39 -39.38 0.91
C ILE A 699 -14.40 -40.29 0.21
N GLN A 700 -14.19 -40.63 -1.06
CA GLN A 700 -15.09 -41.49 -1.83
C GLN A 700 -15.22 -42.90 -1.22
N LYS A 701 -14.10 -43.47 -0.74
CA LYS A 701 -14.05 -44.82 -0.18
C LYS A 701 -14.73 -44.92 1.19
N TYR A 702 -14.51 -43.93 2.06
CA TYR A 702 -14.90 -44.03 3.47
C TYR A 702 -16.13 -43.20 3.85
N PHE A 703 -16.31 -42.04 3.23
CA PHE A 703 -17.44 -41.15 3.50
C PHE A 703 -18.57 -41.37 2.50
N GLY A 704 -18.24 -41.43 1.21
CA GLY A 704 -19.14 -41.78 0.10
C GLY A 704 -18.82 -40.99 -1.16
N ALA A 705 -19.40 -41.39 -2.30
CA ALA A 705 -19.23 -40.67 -3.56
C ALA A 705 -19.87 -39.28 -3.49
N PHE A 706 -19.22 -38.28 -4.07
CA PHE A 706 -19.71 -36.91 -4.16
C PHE A 706 -19.57 -36.42 -5.60
N GLU A 707 -20.56 -35.68 -6.08
CA GLU A 707 -20.53 -35.01 -7.40
C GLU A 707 -20.55 -33.49 -7.26
N ASN A 708 -21.02 -32.99 -6.11
CA ASN A 708 -21.11 -31.57 -5.81
C ASN A 708 -20.00 -31.18 -4.83
N VAL A 709 -19.27 -30.13 -5.18
CA VAL A 709 -18.24 -29.51 -4.34
C VAL A 709 -18.59 -28.04 -4.22
N PHE A 710 -18.58 -27.50 -3.01
CA PHE A 710 -18.59 -26.06 -2.81
C PHE A 710 -17.16 -25.56 -2.96
N HIS A 711 -16.87 -25.00 -4.12
CA HIS A 711 -15.57 -24.45 -4.42
C HIS A 711 -15.35 -23.14 -3.68
N GLU A 712 -14.18 -22.99 -3.09
CA GLU A 712 -13.76 -21.72 -2.53
C GLU A 712 -13.28 -20.78 -3.65
N LEU A 713 -14.00 -19.67 -3.84
CA LEU A 713 -13.74 -18.75 -4.95
C LEU A 713 -12.48 -17.90 -4.73
N VAL A 714 -12.12 -17.63 -3.47
CA VAL A 714 -10.98 -16.79 -3.08
C VAL A 714 -10.30 -17.46 -1.88
N SER A 715 -9.00 -17.72 -2.00
CA SER A 715 -8.22 -18.46 -0.99
C SER A 715 -7.03 -17.61 -0.55
N PRO A 716 -7.17 -16.85 0.54
CA PRO A 716 -6.13 -15.94 1.01
C PRO A 716 -4.98 -16.66 1.73
N ASP A 717 -5.18 -17.90 2.17
CA ASP A 717 -4.28 -18.65 3.05
C ASP A 717 -4.16 -20.13 2.65
N ILE A 718 -5.27 -20.86 2.72
CA ILE A 718 -5.46 -22.24 2.28
C ILE A 718 -6.69 -22.29 1.38
N HIS A 719 -6.68 -23.17 0.38
CA HIS A 719 -7.85 -23.40 -0.46
C HIS A 719 -8.69 -24.53 0.13
N VAL A 720 -9.85 -24.22 0.70
CA VAL A 720 -10.71 -25.18 1.38
C VAL A 720 -12.01 -25.37 0.62
N ASP A 721 -12.03 -26.40 -0.21
CA ASP A 721 -13.24 -26.89 -0.83
C ASP A 721 -14.06 -27.73 0.15
N ILE A 722 -15.38 -27.80 -0.06
CA ILE A 722 -16.27 -28.66 0.73
C ILE A 722 -16.95 -29.68 -0.18
N CYS A 723 -16.52 -30.93 -0.05
CA CYS A 723 -17.12 -32.06 -0.73
C CYS A 723 -18.48 -32.39 -0.10
N VAL A 724 -19.53 -32.42 -0.93
CA VAL A 724 -20.90 -32.70 -0.49
C VAL A 724 -21.25 -34.15 -0.81
N VAL A 725 -21.12 -35.03 0.18
CA VAL A 725 -21.54 -36.44 0.07
C VAL A 725 -23.05 -36.53 0.37
N PRO A 726 -23.89 -36.92 -0.60
CA PRO A 726 -25.34 -36.99 -0.40
C PRO A 726 -25.75 -38.20 0.46
N PRO A 727 -26.97 -38.17 1.04
CA PRO A 727 -27.54 -39.32 1.75
C PRO A 727 -27.64 -40.56 0.85
N SER A 728 -27.41 -41.73 1.44
CA SER A 728 -27.56 -43.05 0.82
C SER A 728 -28.56 -43.92 1.57
N GLU A 729 -28.87 -45.10 1.03
CA GLU A 729 -29.75 -46.08 1.70
C GLU A 729 -29.18 -46.56 3.04
N GLU A 730 -27.86 -46.49 3.23
CA GLU A 730 -27.16 -46.87 4.47
C GLU A 730 -26.87 -45.67 5.40
N LYS A 731 -26.76 -44.46 4.84
CA LYS A 731 -26.49 -43.21 5.58
C LYS A 731 -27.53 -42.15 5.22
N TYR A 732 -28.56 -41.98 6.05
CA TYR A 732 -29.66 -41.04 5.79
C TYR A 732 -29.34 -39.59 6.22
N TYR A 733 -28.15 -39.09 5.88
CA TYR A 733 -27.65 -37.75 6.20
C TYR A 733 -26.59 -37.33 5.16
N TYR A 734 -26.45 -36.02 4.92
CA TYR A 734 -25.33 -35.46 4.16
C TYR A 734 -24.06 -35.51 4.99
N THR A 735 -22.92 -35.76 4.35
CA THR A 735 -21.61 -35.53 4.98
C THR A 735 -20.88 -34.46 4.19
N LEU A 736 -20.60 -33.33 4.83
CA LEU A 736 -19.74 -32.30 4.27
C LEU A 736 -18.32 -32.56 4.76
N VAL A 737 -17.35 -32.63 3.86
CA VAL A 737 -15.95 -32.89 4.19
C VAL A 737 -15.09 -31.80 3.58
N THR A 738 -14.20 -31.20 4.36
CA THR A 738 -13.21 -30.28 3.82
C THR A 738 -12.23 -31.03 2.93
N MET A 739 -11.76 -30.35 1.89
CA MET A 739 -10.71 -30.84 1.00
C MET A 739 -9.77 -29.67 0.72
N GLY A 740 -8.57 -29.75 1.28
CA GLY A 740 -7.52 -28.73 1.16
C GLY A 740 -7.08 -28.12 2.49
N MET A 741 -7.80 -28.36 3.59
CA MET A 741 -7.35 -27.93 4.93
C MET A 741 -6.00 -28.55 5.29
N GLY A 742 -5.82 -29.84 4.99
CA GLY A 742 -4.59 -30.54 5.36
C GLY A 742 -3.42 -30.30 4.41
N ALA A 743 -3.55 -29.38 3.45
CA ALA A 743 -2.42 -28.84 2.70
C ALA A 743 -1.47 -28.12 3.67
N HIS A 744 -2.06 -27.34 4.59
CA HIS A 744 -1.37 -26.67 5.67
C HIS A 744 -0.90 -27.65 6.76
N ARG A 745 0.35 -27.47 7.19
CA ARG A 745 0.94 -28.19 8.31
C ARG A 745 0.74 -27.39 9.60
N MET A 746 -0.15 -27.87 10.45
CA MET A 746 -0.49 -27.28 11.74
C MET A 746 0.68 -27.31 12.73
N ASN A 747 0.74 -26.31 13.60
CA ASN A 747 1.79 -26.19 14.63
C ASN A 747 1.51 -27.13 15.83
N VAL A 748 2.00 -28.37 15.74
CA VAL A 748 1.85 -29.41 16.77
C VAL A 748 3.06 -29.40 17.73
N PRO A 749 2.86 -29.41 19.06
CA PRO A 749 3.95 -29.50 20.04
C PRO A 749 4.89 -30.68 19.79
N GLU A 750 6.20 -30.48 19.97
CA GLU A 750 7.23 -31.48 19.68
C GLU A 750 7.03 -32.79 20.47
N GLU A 751 6.46 -32.73 21.67
CA GLU A 751 6.13 -33.90 22.48
C GLU A 751 5.05 -34.80 21.85
N LEU A 752 4.30 -34.27 20.88
CA LEU A 752 3.23 -34.95 20.17
C LEU A 752 3.61 -35.33 18.72
N ALA A 753 4.82 -35.02 18.27
CA ALA A 753 5.30 -35.32 16.92
C ALA A 753 5.27 -36.83 16.58
N GLU A 754 5.32 -37.71 17.59
CA GLU A 754 5.20 -39.16 17.37
C GLU A 754 3.81 -39.60 16.88
N TYR A 755 2.78 -38.77 17.09
CA TYR A 755 1.39 -39.05 16.72
C TYR A 755 0.99 -38.52 15.34
N LYS A 756 1.90 -37.82 14.64
CA LYS A 756 1.70 -37.31 13.27
C LYS A 756 0.40 -36.53 13.07
N LEU A 757 0.20 -35.51 13.90
CA LEU A 757 -1.04 -34.73 13.97
C LEU A 757 -0.97 -33.45 13.11
N GLU A 758 0.04 -33.30 12.27
CA GLU A 758 0.38 -32.04 11.62
C GLU A 758 -0.58 -31.68 10.48
N ARG A 759 -1.40 -32.62 9.99
CA ARG A 759 -2.36 -32.38 8.91
C ARG A 759 -3.72 -32.96 9.26
N ALA A 760 -4.78 -32.23 8.94
CA ALA A 760 -6.14 -32.68 9.19
C ALA A 760 -7.17 -32.20 8.15
N GLU A 761 -8.24 -32.97 8.01
CA GLU A 761 -9.49 -32.62 7.33
C GLU A 761 -10.66 -32.78 8.30
N LEU A 762 -11.73 -32.00 8.08
CA LEU A 762 -12.91 -31.94 8.95
C LEU A 762 -14.14 -32.45 8.21
N ALA A 763 -14.99 -33.17 8.93
CA ALA A 763 -16.28 -33.63 8.44
C ALA A 763 -17.42 -33.16 9.36
N ILE A 764 -18.57 -32.77 8.80
CA ILE A 764 -19.80 -32.51 9.55
C ILE A 764 -20.98 -33.23 8.90
N ALA A 765 -21.82 -33.88 9.71
CA ALA A 765 -22.98 -34.63 9.23
C ALA A 765 -24.25 -33.78 9.36
N LEU A 766 -25.00 -33.59 8.27
CA LEU A 766 -26.23 -32.79 8.22
C LEU A 766 -27.45 -33.66 7.89
N PRO A 767 -28.66 -33.35 8.40
CA PRO A 767 -29.88 -34.09 8.09
C PRO A 767 -30.14 -34.21 6.59
N ALA A 768 -30.79 -35.31 6.16
CA ALA A 768 -31.12 -35.54 4.75
C ALA A 768 -32.04 -34.47 4.12
N ASP A 769 -32.74 -33.68 4.93
CA ASP A 769 -33.59 -32.57 4.50
C ASP A 769 -32.91 -31.19 4.65
N TRP A 770 -31.61 -31.15 4.98
CA TRP A 770 -30.84 -29.90 5.01
C TRP A 770 -30.77 -29.29 3.62
N LYS A 771 -31.06 -27.99 3.52
CA LYS A 771 -31.02 -27.28 2.23
C LYS A 771 -29.62 -26.83 1.91
N LEU A 772 -29.09 -27.29 0.79
CA LEU A 772 -27.73 -27.01 0.30
C LEU A 772 -27.76 -26.36 -1.10
N ASP A 773 -28.92 -25.94 -1.59
CA ASP A 773 -29.05 -25.19 -2.83
C ASP A 773 -28.56 -23.75 -2.64
N GLU A 774 -28.10 -23.13 -3.74
CA GLU A 774 -27.50 -21.79 -3.76
C GLU A 774 -28.37 -20.72 -3.08
N ALA A 775 -29.69 -20.78 -3.24
CA ALA A 775 -30.59 -19.81 -2.63
C ALA A 775 -30.67 -19.96 -1.11
N SER A 776 -30.69 -21.20 -0.61
CA SER A 776 -30.70 -21.50 0.83
C SER A 776 -29.36 -21.21 1.51
N MET A 777 -28.24 -21.25 0.78
CA MET A 777 -26.91 -20.92 1.31
C MET A 777 -26.70 -19.43 1.62
N LYS A 778 -27.65 -18.55 1.23
CA LYS A 778 -27.67 -17.13 1.63
C LYS A 778 -28.29 -16.90 3.01
N ASP A 779 -28.84 -17.94 3.64
CA ASP A 779 -29.57 -17.88 4.89
C ASP A 779 -28.83 -18.64 6.00
N GLU A 780 -28.53 -17.92 7.08
CA GLU A 780 -27.76 -18.40 8.23
C GLU A 780 -28.35 -19.64 8.89
N ARG A 781 -29.66 -19.86 8.77
CA ARG A 781 -30.33 -21.06 9.28
C ARG A 781 -29.82 -22.35 8.63
N TRP A 782 -29.27 -22.25 7.42
CA TRP A 782 -28.73 -23.36 6.63
C TRP A 782 -27.20 -23.29 6.45
N TYR A 783 -26.63 -22.08 6.42
CA TYR A 783 -25.21 -21.87 6.10
C TYR A 783 -24.26 -22.09 7.29
N TRP A 784 -24.73 -21.92 8.54
CA TRP A 784 -23.84 -21.96 9.71
C TRP A 784 -22.94 -23.21 9.84
N PRO A 785 -23.32 -24.44 9.44
CA PRO A 785 -22.42 -25.59 9.51
C PRO A 785 -21.26 -25.50 8.52
N VAL A 786 -21.49 -24.89 7.34
CA VAL A 786 -20.46 -24.60 6.34
C VAL A 786 -19.50 -23.54 6.87
N ARG A 787 -20.02 -22.44 7.46
CA ARG A 787 -19.17 -21.45 8.15
C ARG A 787 -18.34 -22.11 9.25
N LEU A 788 -18.94 -22.97 10.07
CA LEU A 788 -18.25 -23.64 11.17
C LEU A 788 -17.06 -24.46 10.66
N LEU A 789 -17.22 -25.22 9.58
CA LEU A 789 -16.11 -25.94 8.94
C LEU A 789 -15.01 -24.98 8.46
N LYS A 790 -15.37 -23.91 7.74
CA LYS A 790 -14.39 -22.93 7.24
C LYS A 790 -13.63 -22.22 8.35
N VAL A 791 -14.31 -21.85 9.43
CA VAL A 791 -13.70 -21.21 10.61
C VAL A 791 -12.72 -22.17 11.29
N LEU A 792 -13.09 -23.44 11.48
CA LEU A 792 -12.19 -24.43 12.07
C LEU A 792 -11.01 -24.76 11.16
N ALA A 793 -11.22 -24.83 9.84
CA ALA A 793 -10.15 -25.13 8.89
C ALA A 793 -9.05 -24.05 8.87
N ARG A 794 -9.41 -22.80 9.08
CA ARG A 794 -8.48 -21.65 9.14
C ARG A 794 -7.95 -21.33 10.52
N LEU A 795 -8.47 -21.97 11.57
CA LEU A 795 -8.01 -21.72 12.94
C LEU A 795 -6.51 -22.05 13.12
N PRO A 796 -5.97 -23.16 12.59
CA PRO A 796 -4.54 -23.45 12.63
C PRO A 796 -3.67 -22.35 12.02
N VAL A 797 -4.10 -21.80 10.88
CA VAL A 797 -3.35 -20.76 10.17
C VAL A 797 -3.43 -19.42 10.91
N SER A 798 -4.64 -18.97 11.25
CA SER A 798 -4.89 -17.65 11.83
C SER A 798 -4.41 -17.48 13.27
N ALA A 799 -4.32 -18.58 14.02
CA ALA A 799 -3.93 -18.57 15.43
C ALA A 799 -2.64 -19.36 15.69
N ASP A 800 -1.91 -19.73 14.64
CA ASP A 800 -0.71 -20.59 14.67
C ASP A 800 -0.85 -21.76 15.66
N THR A 801 -1.84 -22.61 15.41
CA THR A 801 -2.25 -23.67 16.34
C THR A 801 -2.54 -24.99 15.63
N TRP A 802 -3.05 -25.99 16.35
CA TRP A 802 -3.38 -27.29 15.80
C TRP A 802 -4.71 -27.83 16.32
N LEU A 803 -5.33 -28.67 15.49
CA LEU A 803 -6.59 -29.33 15.79
C LEU A 803 -6.38 -30.83 15.95
N GLY A 804 -6.91 -31.37 17.05
CA GLY A 804 -6.80 -32.78 17.38
C GLY A 804 -8.07 -33.31 18.03
N TRP A 805 -8.12 -34.63 18.19
CA TRP A 805 -9.23 -35.30 18.86
C TRP A 805 -9.48 -34.72 20.26
N GLY A 806 -10.74 -34.43 20.57
CA GLY A 806 -11.17 -33.87 21.84
C GLY A 806 -10.97 -32.35 21.98
N HIS A 807 -10.38 -31.67 21.00
CA HIS A 807 -10.36 -30.20 20.95
C HIS A 807 -11.77 -29.64 20.81
N THR A 808 -12.00 -28.47 21.39
CA THR A 808 -13.31 -27.81 21.44
C THR A 808 -13.21 -26.35 21.08
N MET A 809 -14.16 -25.86 20.27
CA MET A 809 -14.34 -24.44 19.98
C MET A 809 -15.62 -23.93 20.65
N ASN A 810 -15.55 -22.80 21.32
CA ASN A 810 -16.69 -22.17 21.98
C ASN A 810 -17.06 -20.87 21.26
N HIS A 811 -18.23 -20.84 20.63
CA HIS A 811 -18.76 -19.65 19.96
C HIS A 811 -19.47 -18.68 20.92
N GLN A 812 -19.70 -19.09 22.18
CA GLN A 812 -20.34 -18.36 23.27
C GLN A 812 -21.82 -17.98 23.06
N LYS A 813 -22.25 -17.74 21.81
CA LYS A 813 -23.64 -17.53 21.38
C LYS A 813 -24.04 -18.66 20.38
N PRO A 814 -25.34 -18.94 20.17
CA PRO A 814 -25.75 -19.95 19.20
C PRO A 814 -25.28 -19.67 17.77
N PHE A 815 -25.03 -20.72 16.98
CA PHE A 815 -24.48 -20.59 15.61
C PHE A 815 -25.43 -19.94 14.60
N ALA A 816 -26.74 -20.02 14.84
CA ALA A 816 -27.81 -19.39 14.07
C ALA A 816 -29.06 -19.25 14.94
N GLU A 817 -30.03 -18.42 14.53
CA GLU A 817 -31.25 -18.15 15.31
C GLU A 817 -32.15 -19.38 15.53
N ASN A 818 -32.06 -20.38 14.66
CA ASN A 818 -32.87 -21.60 14.71
C ASN A 818 -32.24 -22.74 15.54
N THR A 819 -31.13 -22.50 16.23
CA THR A 819 -30.43 -23.50 17.04
C THR A 819 -29.96 -22.88 18.35
N GLU A 820 -29.78 -23.68 19.40
CA GLU A 820 -29.07 -23.26 20.62
C GLU A 820 -27.62 -23.79 20.66
N LEU A 821 -27.19 -24.56 19.64
CA LEU A 821 -25.84 -25.08 19.53
C LEU A 821 -24.86 -23.91 19.37
N CYS A 822 -23.85 -23.85 20.24
CA CYS A 822 -22.95 -22.68 20.38
C CYS A 822 -21.48 -23.07 20.57
N ALA A 823 -21.15 -24.35 20.46
CA ALA A 823 -19.79 -24.86 20.58
C ALA A 823 -19.61 -26.06 19.66
N ALA A 824 -18.40 -26.56 19.49
CA ALA A 824 -18.11 -27.78 18.75
C ALA A 824 -16.99 -28.58 19.41
N ILE A 825 -17.01 -29.91 19.24
CA ILE A 825 -15.92 -30.82 19.59
C ILE A 825 -15.46 -31.60 18.37
N LEU A 826 -14.16 -31.90 18.30
CA LEU A 826 -13.58 -32.78 17.32
C LEU A 826 -13.54 -34.22 17.84
N ALA A 827 -14.10 -35.15 17.09
CA ALA A 827 -14.12 -36.58 17.40
C ALA A 827 -13.59 -37.39 16.21
N ALA A 828 -13.39 -38.70 16.40
CA ALA A 828 -13.13 -39.59 15.27
C ALA A 828 -14.37 -39.66 14.34
N PRO A 829 -14.21 -39.92 13.03
CA PRO A 829 -15.33 -40.08 12.10
C PRO A 829 -16.37 -41.07 12.62
N GLN A 830 -17.64 -40.67 12.60
CA GLN A 830 -18.73 -41.45 13.18
C GLN A 830 -19.52 -42.17 12.10
N ASN A 831 -19.82 -43.45 12.29
CA ASN A 831 -20.57 -44.27 11.34
C ASN A 831 -19.86 -44.44 9.97
N ASN A 832 -18.52 -44.57 10.01
CA ASN A 832 -17.66 -44.90 8.87
C ASN A 832 -16.90 -46.21 9.13
N ALA A 833 -16.33 -46.82 8.07
CA ALA A 833 -15.51 -48.03 8.22
C ALA A 833 -14.17 -47.74 8.91
N ASP A 834 -13.58 -48.78 9.52
CA ASP A 834 -12.26 -48.71 10.16
C ASP A 834 -11.19 -48.17 9.19
N GLY A 835 -10.40 -47.19 9.64
CA GLY A 835 -9.39 -46.49 8.83
C GLY A 835 -9.91 -45.27 8.07
N SER A 836 -11.08 -44.73 8.44
CA SER A 836 -11.62 -43.48 7.89
C SER A 836 -10.99 -42.23 8.50
N ASP A 837 -10.37 -42.37 9.67
CA ASP A 837 -9.71 -41.36 10.47
C ASP A 837 -8.32 -40.95 9.96
N LEU A 838 -7.75 -41.68 9.00
CA LEU A 838 -6.38 -41.45 8.53
C LEU A 838 -6.24 -41.72 7.03
N CYS A 839 -5.79 -40.72 6.27
CA CYS A 839 -5.37 -40.88 4.88
C CYS A 839 -3.83 -40.85 4.78
N LEU A 840 -3.26 -41.81 4.06
CA LEU A 840 -1.83 -41.84 3.72
C LEU A 840 -1.63 -41.17 2.37
N LEU A 841 -0.81 -40.12 2.35
CA LEU A 841 -0.43 -39.41 1.14
C LEU A 841 0.69 -40.14 0.37
N PRO A 842 0.88 -39.84 -0.93
CA PRO A 842 1.90 -40.50 -1.77
C PRO A 842 3.33 -40.39 -1.23
N ASP A 843 3.64 -39.30 -0.53
CA ASP A 843 4.94 -39.04 0.09
C ASP A 843 5.14 -39.77 1.43
N GLY A 844 4.11 -40.46 1.93
CA GLY A 844 4.09 -41.17 3.20
C GLY A 844 3.70 -40.32 4.41
N SER A 845 3.31 -39.06 4.21
CA SER A 845 2.71 -38.22 5.24
C SER A 845 1.26 -38.63 5.52
N GLU A 846 0.76 -38.24 6.69
CA GLU A 846 -0.55 -38.67 7.21
C GLU A 846 -1.47 -37.46 7.37
N VAL A 847 -2.72 -37.59 6.91
CA VAL A 847 -3.79 -36.59 7.08
C VAL A 847 -4.89 -37.19 7.93
N ASN A 848 -5.14 -36.58 9.09
CA ASN A 848 -6.14 -37.03 10.07
C ASN A 848 -7.53 -36.52 9.68
N PHE A 849 -8.57 -37.32 9.86
CA PHE A 849 -9.96 -36.88 9.62
C PHE A 849 -10.71 -36.76 10.94
N TYR A 850 -11.29 -35.60 11.21
CA TYR A 850 -12.06 -35.35 12.43
C TYR A 850 -13.53 -35.01 12.13
N GLN A 851 -14.44 -35.65 12.87
CA GLN A 851 -15.85 -35.30 12.90
C GLN A 851 -16.05 -34.09 13.80
N VAL A 852 -16.58 -33.00 13.23
CA VAL A 852 -17.09 -31.84 13.97
C VAL A 852 -18.47 -32.18 14.50
N ILE A 853 -18.63 -32.13 15.83
CA ILE A 853 -19.91 -32.34 16.51
C ILE A 853 -20.29 -31.05 17.24
N PRO A 854 -21.32 -30.32 16.79
CA PRO A 854 -21.83 -29.16 17.50
C PRO A 854 -22.39 -29.53 18.88
N LEU A 855 -22.19 -28.63 19.84
CA LEU A 855 -22.52 -28.78 21.25
C LEU A 855 -23.32 -27.59 21.76
N TYR A 856 -24.19 -27.84 22.74
CA TYR A 856 -24.75 -26.83 23.62
C TYR A 856 -23.73 -26.37 24.66
N GLN A 857 -23.93 -25.18 25.21
CA GLN A 857 -23.06 -24.63 26.26
C GLN A 857 -22.89 -25.57 27.46
N ARG A 858 -23.98 -26.26 27.85
CA ARG A 858 -23.97 -27.25 28.94
C ARG A 858 -23.16 -28.50 28.62
N GLU A 859 -23.12 -28.93 27.37
CA GLU A 859 -22.37 -30.11 26.93
C GLU A 859 -20.88 -29.79 26.85
N LEU A 860 -20.53 -28.58 26.39
CA LEU A 860 -19.17 -28.07 26.49
C LEU A 860 -18.72 -28.00 27.96
N ALA A 861 -19.54 -27.43 28.85
CA ALA A 861 -19.24 -27.39 30.28
C ALA A 861 -19.03 -28.79 30.87
N TYR A 862 -19.87 -29.76 30.49
CA TYR A 862 -19.71 -31.16 30.89
C TYR A 862 -18.38 -31.76 30.41
N LYS A 863 -17.98 -31.51 29.16
CA LYS A 863 -16.68 -31.92 28.63
C LYS A 863 -15.52 -31.31 29.39
N LEU A 864 -15.61 -30.03 29.76
CA LEU A 864 -14.57 -29.36 30.54
C LEU A 864 -14.43 -29.97 31.94
N GLU A 865 -15.52 -30.46 32.53
CA GLU A 865 -15.51 -31.10 33.86
C GLU A 865 -15.08 -32.57 33.82
N HIS A 866 -15.45 -33.32 32.78
CA HIS A 866 -15.34 -34.79 32.76
C HIS A 866 -14.48 -35.38 31.62
N GLY A 867 -14.03 -34.55 30.68
CA GLY A 867 -13.22 -34.97 29.53
C GLY A 867 -14.03 -35.29 28.27
N ALA A 868 -13.32 -35.41 27.14
CA ALA A 868 -13.91 -35.64 25.82
C ALA A 868 -14.54 -37.04 25.69
N GLU A 869 -13.86 -38.08 26.15
CA GLU A 869 -14.37 -39.48 26.18
C GLU A 869 -15.72 -39.56 26.92
N ALA A 870 -15.80 -39.00 28.12
CA ALA A 870 -17.00 -39.02 28.93
C ALA A 870 -18.18 -38.25 28.29
N LEU A 871 -17.90 -37.15 27.58
CA LEU A 871 -18.93 -36.46 26.80
C LEU A 871 -19.41 -37.34 25.64
N LEU A 872 -18.49 -37.91 24.85
CA LEU A 872 -18.82 -38.70 23.67
C LEU A 872 -19.59 -39.97 24.02
N GLU A 873 -19.29 -40.64 25.15
CA GLU A 873 -20.09 -41.76 25.66
C GLU A 873 -21.51 -41.37 26.09
N LYS A 874 -21.70 -40.10 26.49
CA LYS A 874 -22.97 -39.59 26.99
C LYS A 874 -23.87 -39.04 25.89
N LEU A 875 -23.31 -38.63 24.76
CA LEU A 875 -24.08 -38.25 23.58
C LEU A 875 -24.82 -39.47 23.02
N GLU A 876 -26.11 -39.30 22.69
CA GLU A 876 -26.92 -40.39 22.13
C GLU A 876 -26.38 -40.85 20.76
N ALA A 877 -26.56 -42.12 20.42
CA ALA A 877 -26.19 -42.64 19.10
C ALA A 877 -26.89 -41.82 17.99
N GLY A 878 -26.11 -41.20 17.11
CA GLY A 878 -26.61 -40.30 16.07
C GLY A 878 -26.50 -38.81 16.40
N SER A 879 -26.08 -38.42 17.61
CA SER A 879 -25.90 -37.02 18.02
C SER A 879 -24.81 -36.26 17.24
N PHE A 880 -24.00 -36.97 16.44
CA PHE A 880 -23.03 -36.38 15.53
C PHE A 880 -23.69 -35.75 14.29
N ILE A 881 -24.95 -36.12 13.98
CA ILE A 881 -25.75 -35.47 12.95
C ILE A 881 -26.34 -34.18 13.51
N VAL A 882 -26.09 -33.07 12.83
CA VAL A 882 -26.53 -31.74 13.23
C VAL A 882 -28.05 -31.68 13.29
N THR A 883 -28.60 -31.61 14.51
CA THR A 883 -30.03 -31.42 14.72
C THR A 883 -30.21 -30.13 15.52
N PRO A 884 -30.66 -29.03 14.88
CA PRO A 884 -30.74 -27.69 15.50
C PRO A 884 -31.49 -27.65 16.84
N ASP A 885 -32.52 -28.48 16.97
CA ASP A 885 -33.43 -28.57 18.11
C ASP A 885 -33.28 -29.87 18.91
N ARG A 886 -32.10 -30.52 18.88
CA ARG A 886 -31.89 -31.78 19.61
C ARG A 886 -32.16 -31.59 21.11
N GLN A 887 -32.83 -32.56 21.73
CA GLN A 887 -32.97 -32.53 23.18
C GLN A 887 -31.63 -32.87 23.83
N GLY A 888 -30.83 -31.84 24.15
CA GLY A 888 -29.59 -32.05 24.91
C GLY A 888 -29.90 -32.61 26.31
N PHE A 889 -28.93 -33.30 26.91
CA PHE A 889 -29.09 -34.00 28.19
C PHE A 889 -28.94 -33.12 29.44
#